data_AF-A0A3R7AVH0-F1
#
_entry.id   AF-A0A3R7AVH0-F1
#
_cell.length_a   1.000
_cell.length_b   1.000
_cell.length_c   1.000
_cell.angle_alpha   90.00
_cell.angle_beta   90.00
_cell.angle_gamma   90.00
#
_symmetry.space_group_name_H-M   'P 1'
#
loop_
_entity.id
_entity.type
_entity.pdbx_description
1 polymer ?
#
loop_
_entity_poly.entity_id
_entity_poly.type
_entity_poly.pdbx_seq_one_letter_code
_entity_poly.pdbx_strand_id
1 'polypeptide(L)'
;MNYKKVALMLGTLALVISMVAPLGVPVAKATDPAEWYMWNKGVLTTDYYSLYPFEKKSVDFGVSKFGEMIAYDEDAGIGLGLQYPGYDAVNTWDQKEDTSRDPFANEYIPPKLWLNGWLMEIRYTHRTHGDRYILAMAMFADMTAYGGEWLVGHPLPLEVEPYGGRKINTYAETEDLKVLYDGPRRLVLLSVTHIYDWFDGNGNGEVDVPEEVWPVVDFYITFIFNKVKKQVIILKDVKQVIVGKELYSPLDIQLSNREEWDLGPKEQEHGSYAHFYHQVFDTCYGAEWHLAPGIMREYKYETSGVDPLQLPVSQAHSDGFGEPVVENSERVYVNGELKEKGVDKDYTINYDTGEIDFLIPIKSEDNIVVYYKLYKGELEGTTWKDGEGKGIWDHKFDVAQIISADMKYVGWKAFWPSLSDYTVDGWLKSLEPLVDVDEDDMGTEPDIPFVIGEWDFMLGKGYPKQFRGVEVVGVTEYHDADDADIGQGHTNKLDSEVLYQLMEIFNPKDLDYAIHKSTKRAVEFFTYSEDFTDDYVLLAHQPLYVDWDAYCSCAERVILIEDGKPTRVLIPKRVQPTEYDYTLDAANKKIIFTSNFLESIEEGDKVKVLYSYEETHDKAWIYEGEWDANDVFYLGNKPIEDGSEEVFIDGSKKDKGTDYEIDYDSGTIKMLKDSEYYGTGSHELKVTYKLLGGRYEFIVAGEPSHVVDSLGVGYAAAAIKNKNRETGLMGMDAYLGTAYENDPQLLVPYVMRYFGTSGLHDKYDYMDSSKRAALRDDWCTEWPISSANIISVGGPLVNLATYYFNDFTEAFYGHPSFTPYGPWNGAVCALTCWSKNAYYSNEDYGYAVIATYYDLNGTLGIVIWGVWGRDTYYAAKWFDEHIHDVLQHLKPHATSLILKIIYTADDDHPTADAEHPAFEIVEVLGTISETSCTMNPDHSEYKNFDSSWGVNVEGWTATDYGWPYQKVPHPDP
;
A
#
# COMPACT_ATOMS: atom_id res chain seq x y z
N MET A 1 71.79 42.89 -29.74
CA MET A 1 71.27 41.70 -29.03
C MET A 1 70.99 40.61 -30.06
N ASN A 2 71.36 39.35 -29.79
CA ASN A 2 71.59 38.33 -30.82
C ASN A 2 70.28 37.74 -31.38
N TYR A 3 69.94 38.05 -32.64
CA TYR A 3 68.69 37.65 -33.30
C TYR A 3 68.42 36.14 -33.33
N LYS A 4 69.46 35.30 -33.20
CA LYS A 4 69.32 33.85 -33.07
C LYS A 4 68.78 33.37 -31.72
N LYS A 5 68.90 34.17 -30.65
CA LYS A 5 68.33 33.83 -29.33
C LYS A 5 66.87 34.24 -29.19
N VAL A 6 66.44 35.29 -29.91
CA VAL A 6 65.04 35.75 -29.91
C VAL A 6 64.16 34.84 -30.76
N ALA A 7 64.66 34.35 -31.91
CA ALA A 7 63.94 33.38 -32.74
C ALA A 7 63.78 32.01 -32.05
N LEU A 8 64.78 31.56 -31.27
CA LEU A 8 64.69 30.32 -30.50
C LEU A 8 63.71 30.48 -29.32
N MET A 9 63.69 31.62 -28.62
CA MET A 9 62.68 31.90 -27.58
C MET A 9 61.26 31.97 -28.13
N LEU A 10 61.03 32.61 -29.29
CA LEU A 10 59.70 32.69 -29.89
C LEU A 10 59.23 31.33 -30.44
N GLY A 11 60.14 30.52 -30.98
CA GLY A 11 59.83 29.15 -31.41
C GLY A 11 59.51 28.21 -30.24
N THR A 12 60.19 28.37 -29.10
CA THR A 12 59.94 27.53 -27.91
C THR A 12 58.66 27.96 -27.19
N LEU A 13 58.34 29.27 -27.17
CA LEU A 13 57.09 29.78 -26.59
C LEU A 13 55.86 29.38 -27.44
N ALA A 14 55.97 29.36 -28.77
CA ALA A 14 54.88 28.90 -29.65
C ALA A 14 54.62 27.39 -29.54
N LEU A 15 55.66 26.58 -29.29
CA LEU A 15 55.54 25.11 -29.14
C LEU A 15 55.02 24.71 -27.75
N VAL A 16 55.30 25.51 -26.72
CA VAL A 16 54.72 25.33 -25.37
C VAL A 16 53.26 25.80 -25.34
N ILE A 17 52.88 26.86 -26.06
CA ILE A 17 51.47 27.28 -26.17
C ILE A 17 50.64 26.28 -26.99
N SER A 18 51.23 25.57 -27.96
CA SER A 18 50.53 24.49 -28.69
C SER A 18 50.48 23.14 -27.95
N MET A 19 51.28 22.96 -26.89
CA MET A 19 51.25 21.75 -26.04
C MET A 19 50.46 21.95 -24.73
N VAL A 20 49.99 23.18 -24.45
CA VAL A 20 49.22 23.56 -23.25
C VAL A 20 47.76 23.96 -23.59
N ALA A 21 47.32 23.75 -24.83
CA ALA A 21 45.91 23.78 -25.23
C ALA A 21 45.50 22.35 -25.61
N PRO A 22 45.00 21.56 -24.64
CA PRO A 22 43.60 21.69 -24.26
C PRO A 22 43.43 21.95 -22.75
N LEU A 23 43.85 23.13 -22.27
CA LEU A 23 43.36 23.62 -20.98
C LEU A 23 41.98 24.24 -21.20
N GLY A 24 40.95 23.55 -20.71
CA GLY A 24 39.65 24.13 -20.37
C GLY A 24 38.83 24.60 -21.56
N VAL A 25 38.52 23.72 -22.50
CA VAL A 25 37.13 23.74 -22.98
C VAL A 25 36.34 23.22 -21.77
N PRO A 26 35.44 23.99 -21.14
CA PRO A 26 34.48 23.36 -20.25
C PRO A 26 33.81 22.30 -21.10
N VAL A 27 34.05 21.02 -20.77
CA VAL A 27 33.16 19.97 -21.27
C VAL A 27 31.81 20.46 -20.76
N ALA A 28 30.97 20.93 -21.68
CA ALA A 28 29.62 21.29 -21.32
C ALA A 28 29.07 20.04 -20.64
N LYS A 29 28.73 20.15 -19.34
CA LYS A 29 27.96 19.12 -18.67
C LYS A 29 26.75 18.93 -19.55
N ALA A 30 26.63 17.76 -20.17
CA ALA A 30 25.45 17.47 -20.97
C ALA A 30 24.28 17.53 -19.99
N THR A 31 23.31 18.40 -20.27
CA THR A 31 22.01 18.38 -19.59
C THR A 31 21.46 16.97 -19.64
N ASP A 32 20.87 16.53 -18.53
CA ASP A 32 20.26 15.21 -18.45
C ASP A 32 19.22 15.07 -19.58
N PRO A 33 19.18 13.92 -20.29
CA PRO A 33 18.19 13.68 -21.31
C PRO A 33 16.76 13.83 -20.76
N ALA A 34 15.90 14.56 -21.47
CA ALA A 34 14.53 14.82 -21.02
C ALA A 34 13.72 13.52 -20.84
N GLU A 35 14.02 12.48 -21.61
CA GLU A 35 13.41 11.15 -21.48
C GLU A 35 13.75 10.41 -20.17
N TRP A 36 14.73 10.90 -19.40
CA TRP A 36 15.00 10.37 -18.06
C TRP A 36 13.95 10.79 -17.05
N TYR A 37 13.16 11.83 -17.34
CA TYR A 37 12.21 12.42 -16.41
C TYR A 37 10.77 12.28 -16.92
N MET A 38 9.83 12.14 -15.98
CA MET A 38 8.40 12.09 -16.27
C MET A 38 7.64 13.04 -15.36
N TRP A 39 6.70 13.78 -15.97
CA TRP A 39 5.88 14.80 -15.32
C TRP A 39 4.42 14.37 -15.34
N ASN A 40 3.80 14.24 -14.17
CA ASN A 40 2.46 13.66 -14.05
C ASN A 40 1.52 14.57 -13.25
N LYS A 41 0.31 14.77 -13.78
CA LYS A 41 -0.71 15.62 -13.16
C LYS A 41 -1.67 14.81 -12.30
N GLY A 42 -1.95 15.30 -11.11
CA GLY A 42 -3.15 14.98 -10.38
C GLY A 42 -4.38 15.63 -11.02
N VAL A 43 -5.53 15.03 -10.78
CA VAL A 43 -6.84 15.43 -11.34
C VAL A 43 -7.96 15.41 -10.28
N LEU A 44 -7.63 15.34 -9.00
CA LEU A 44 -8.60 15.36 -7.88
C LEU A 44 -9.47 16.64 -7.88
N THR A 45 -8.88 17.81 -8.19
CA THR A 45 -9.61 19.10 -8.21
C THR A 45 -10.74 19.10 -9.22
N THR A 46 -10.53 18.41 -10.33
CA THR A 46 -11.49 18.29 -11.42
C THR A 46 -12.27 16.98 -11.40
N ASP A 47 -12.09 16.12 -10.39
CA ASP A 47 -12.84 14.88 -10.25
C ASP A 47 -14.25 15.11 -9.68
N TYR A 48 -15.05 14.06 -9.65
CA TYR A 48 -16.47 14.10 -9.33
C TYR A 48 -16.77 13.53 -7.94
N TYR A 49 -15.76 13.52 -7.05
CA TYR A 49 -15.97 13.22 -5.64
C TYR A 49 -16.77 14.35 -4.98
N SER A 50 -17.97 14.03 -4.49
CA SER A 50 -18.84 14.95 -3.76
C SER A 50 -18.76 14.76 -2.24
N LEU A 51 -18.32 13.60 -1.77
CA LEU A 51 -18.40 13.21 -0.34
C LEU A 51 -17.04 13.13 0.38
N TYR A 52 -15.96 13.44 -0.34
CA TYR A 52 -14.62 13.58 0.22
C TYR A 52 -14.62 14.67 1.30
N PRO A 53 -14.24 14.36 2.56
CA PRO A 53 -14.42 15.27 3.68
C PRO A 53 -13.41 16.43 3.74
N PHE A 54 -12.36 16.39 2.91
CA PHE A 54 -11.29 17.38 2.89
C PHE A 54 -11.22 18.16 1.55
N GLU A 55 -10.28 19.10 1.45
CA GLU A 55 -10.01 19.91 0.28
C GLU A 55 -9.67 19.02 -0.93
N LYS A 56 -10.40 19.21 -2.02
CA LYS A 56 -10.22 18.40 -3.24
C LYS A 56 -9.08 18.87 -4.14
N LYS A 57 -8.03 19.52 -3.63
CA LYS A 57 -6.90 19.89 -4.49
C LYS A 57 -6.02 18.68 -4.76
N SER A 58 -5.47 18.59 -5.97
CA SER A 58 -4.62 17.46 -6.38
C SER A 58 -3.16 17.66 -5.96
N VAL A 59 -2.40 16.57 -5.95
CA VAL A 59 -0.94 16.57 -5.93
C VAL A 59 -0.44 16.21 -7.33
N ASP A 60 0.63 16.84 -7.80
CA ASP A 60 1.34 16.44 -9.01
C ASP A 60 2.64 15.69 -8.66
N PHE A 61 3.10 14.83 -9.56
CA PHE A 61 4.20 13.89 -9.31
C PHE A 61 5.24 13.91 -10.43
N GLY A 62 6.51 14.15 -10.06
CA GLY A 62 7.66 14.08 -10.96
C GLY A 62 8.63 12.99 -10.53
N VAL A 63 9.23 12.31 -11.50
CA VAL A 63 10.12 11.16 -11.23
C VAL A 63 11.17 10.97 -12.31
N SER A 64 12.34 10.46 -11.92
CA SER A 64 13.42 10.08 -12.82
C SER A 64 13.49 8.57 -13.06
N LYS A 65 14.19 8.14 -14.11
CA LYS A 65 14.45 6.71 -14.37
C LYS A 65 15.21 6.02 -13.24
N PHE A 66 15.95 6.77 -12.40
CA PHE A 66 16.75 6.25 -11.28
C PHE A 66 15.96 6.04 -10.00
N GLY A 67 14.68 6.43 -9.99
CA GLY A 67 13.79 6.32 -8.84
C GLY A 67 13.82 7.53 -7.90
N GLU A 68 14.42 8.64 -8.32
CA GLU A 68 14.35 9.92 -7.62
C GLU A 68 12.99 10.56 -7.91
N MET A 69 12.29 11.08 -6.91
CA MET A 69 11.03 11.81 -7.09
C MET A 69 11.27 13.26 -7.52
N ILE A 70 12.02 13.42 -8.61
CA ILE A 70 12.35 14.69 -9.24
C ILE A 70 12.26 14.52 -10.75
N ALA A 71 11.54 15.42 -11.38
CA ALA A 71 11.58 15.70 -12.81
C ALA A 71 12.06 17.14 -13.00
N TYR A 72 13.07 17.34 -13.85
CA TYR A 72 13.71 18.65 -13.99
C TYR A 72 13.90 19.05 -15.46
N ASP A 73 13.44 20.26 -15.79
CA ASP A 73 13.73 20.92 -17.06
C ASP A 73 14.78 22.00 -16.79
N GLU A 74 16.05 21.69 -17.09
CA GLU A 74 17.18 22.58 -16.85
C GLU A 74 17.13 23.86 -17.71
N ASP A 75 16.57 23.77 -18.92
CA ASP A 75 16.46 24.91 -19.83
C ASP A 75 15.40 25.92 -19.33
N ALA A 76 14.28 25.42 -18.81
CA ALA A 76 13.23 26.25 -18.20
C ALA A 76 13.57 26.66 -16.76
N GLY A 77 14.39 25.87 -16.06
CA GLY A 77 14.66 26.02 -14.63
C GLY A 77 13.47 25.67 -13.74
N ILE A 78 12.59 24.78 -14.24
CA ILE A 78 11.36 24.32 -13.57
C ILE A 78 11.56 22.89 -13.11
N GLY A 79 11.13 22.59 -11.89
CA GLY A 79 11.20 21.26 -11.28
C GLY A 79 9.85 20.79 -10.75
N LEU A 80 9.62 19.48 -10.79
CA LEU A 80 8.47 18.83 -10.17
C LEU A 80 8.95 17.59 -9.42
N GLY A 81 8.62 17.50 -8.14
CA GLY A 81 8.71 16.31 -7.33
C GLY A 81 7.33 15.93 -6.81
N LEU A 82 6.81 16.68 -5.85
CA LEU A 82 5.49 16.45 -5.25
C LEU A 82 4.70 17.75 -5.02
N GLN A 83 4.41 18.48 -6.10
CA GLN A 83 3.79 19.80 -6.02
C GLN A 83 2.36 19.76 -5.44
N TYR A 84 2.11 20.64 -4.47
CA TYR A 84 0.79 20.91 -3.92
C TYR A 84 0.51 22.42 -3.74
N PRO A 85 -0.65 22.94 -4.17
CA PRO A 85 -1.63 22.29 -5.02
C PRO A 85 -1.09 21.98 -6.43
N GLY A 86 -1.58 20.90 -7.03
CA GLY A 86 -1.21 20.45 -8.36
C GLY A 86 -1.75 21.34 -9.48
N TYR A 87 -1.28 21.08 -10.70
CA TYR A 87 -1.52 21.90 -11.89
C TYR A 87 -3.01 22.09 -12.19
N ASP A 88 -3.87 21.10 -11.92
CA ASP A 88 -5.30 21.25 -12.21
C ASP A 88 -6.00 22.31 -11.33
N ALA A 89 -5.38 22.70 -10.20
CA ALA A 89 -5.82 23.77 -9.33
C ALA A 89 -5.16 25.12 -9.65
N VAL A 90 -3.85 25.13 -9.96
CA VAL A 90 -3.05 26.37 -10.10
C VAL A 90 -2.62 26.72 -11.52
N ASN A 91 -2.78 25.82 -12.49
CA ASN A 91 -2.45 25.97 -13.92
C ASN A 91 -0.97 26.24 -14.25
N THR A 92 -0.05 25.94 -13.32
CA THR A 92 1.38 26.09 -13.52
C THR A 92 2.16 25.04 -12.71
N TRP A 93 3.38 24.72 -13.16
CA TRP A 93 4.39 24.05 -12.35
C TRP A 93 5.48 24.99 -11.85
N ASP A 94 5.51 26.23 -12.33
CA ASP A 94 6.48 27.24 -11.91
C ASP A 94 6.15 27.70 -10.49
N GLN A 95 6.93 27.21 -9.52
CA GLN A 95 6.77 27.56 -8.11
C GLN A 95 7.09 29.03 -7.83
N LYS A 96 7.79 29.73 -8.73
CA LYS A 96 8.07 31.17 -8.58
C LYS A 96 6.85 32.05 -8.81
N GLU A 97 5.74 31.49 -9.28
CA GLU A 97 4.44 32.16 -9.27
C GLU A 97 3.78 32.21 -7.88
N ASP A 98 4.39 31.60 -6.84
CA ASP A 98 3.91 31.61 -5.45
C ASP A 98 2.47 31.04 -5.30
N THR A 99 2.11 30.05 -6.12
CA THR A 99 0.77 29.41 -6.13
C THR A 99 0.73 28.04 -5.45
N SER A 100 1.86 27.36 -5.36
CA SER A 100 2.03 26.00 -4.84
C SER A 100 3.41 25.85 -4.16
N ARG A 101 3.66 24.69 -3.55
CA ARG A 101 4.97 24.27 -3.03
C ARG A 101 5.30 22.86 -3.48
N ASP A 102 6.57 22.59 -3.66
CA ASP A 102 7.11 21.24 -3.91
C ASP A 102 8.23 20.97 -2.90
N PRO A 103 8.15 19.89 -2.11
CA PRO A 103 9.16 19.60 -1.10
C PRO A 103 10.47 19.04 -1.67
N PHE A 104 10.48 18.51 -2.90
CA PHE A 104 11.65 17.80 -3.46
C PHE A 104 12.32 18.52 -4.62
N ALA A 105 11.58 19.36 -5.34
CA ALA A 105 12.09 20.14 -6.47
C ALA A 105 11.79 21.63 -6.28
N ASN A 106 12.09 22.18 -5.10
CA ASN A 106 11.76 23.57 -4.76
C ASN A 106 12.61 24.56 -5.56
N GLU A 107 12.01 25.33 -6.47
CA GLU A 107 12.72 26.22 -7.40
C GLU A 107 13.37 27.46 -6.76
N TYR A 108 13.10 27.72 -5.47
CA TYR A 108 13.82 28.72 -4.70
C TYR A 108 15.19 28.22 -4.21
N ILE A 109 15.40 26.90 -4.27
CA ILE A 109 16.60 26.20 -3.86
C ILE A 109 17.39 25.77 -5.12
N PRO A 110 18.72 25.95 -5.16
CA PRO A 110 19.52 25.48 -6.28
C PRO A 110 19.44 23.95 -6.47
N PRO A 111 19.34 23.41 -7.71
CA PRO A 111 19.17 21.97 -7.94
C PRO A 111 20.24 21.05 -7.34
N LYS A 112 21.46 21.56 -7.12
CA LYS A 112 22.51 20.81 -6.42
C LYS A 112 22.20 20.50 -4.96
N LEU A 113 21.16 21.12 -4.39
CA LEU A 113 20.67 20.92 -3.03
C LEU A 113 19.30 20.22 -3.05
N TRP A 114 18.86 19.63 -4.16
CA TRP A 114 17.63 18.82 -4.15
C TRP A 114 18.01 17.38 -3.85
N LEU A 115 17.94 16.99 -2.57
CA LEU A 115 18.34 15.68 -2.09
C LEU A 115 17.11 14.76 -1.98
N ASN A 116 16.86 13.97 -3.01
CA ASN A 116 15.82 12.94 -3.01
C ASN A 116 16.32 11.68 -3.72
N GLY A 117 16.10 10.51 -3.11
CA GLY A 117 16.49 9.22 -3.70
C GLY A 117 16.58 8.07 -2.70
N TRP A 118 17.53 7.16 -2.95
CA TRP A 118 17.75 5.96 -2.15
C TRP A 118 19.24 5.60 -2.00
N LEU A 119 19.54 4.84 -0.95
CA LEU A 119 20.86 4.29 -0.65
C LEU A 119 20.72 2.79 -0.33
N MET A 120 21.65 1.99 -0.84
CA MET A 120 21.71 0.56 -0.59
C MET A 120 23.13 0.11 -0.29
N GLU A 121 23.29 -0.60 0.81
CA GLU A 121 24.53 -1.28 1.18
C GLU A 121 24.35 -2.79 1.06
N ILE A 122 25.37 -3.48 0.54
CA ILE A 122 25.39 -4.94 0.42
C ILE A 122 26.74 -5.48 0.88
N ARG A 123 26.73 -6.33 1.92
CA ARG A 123 27.90 -7.09 2.39
C ARG A 123 27.71 -8.57 2.14
N TYR A 124 28.72 -9.24 1.58
CA TYR A 124 28.65 -10.70 1.38
C TYR A 124 30.03 -11.32 1.21
N THR A 125 30.09 -12.65 1.14
CA THR A 125 31.31 -13.40 0.83
C THR A 125 31.14 -14.11 -0.51
N HIS A 126 32.00 -13.79 -1.46
CA HIS A 126 32.11 -14.49 -2.73
C HIS A 126 32.98 -15.73 -2.59
N ARG A 127 32.58 -16.85 -3.21
CA ARG A 127 33.26 -18.15 -3.09
C ARG A 127 34.73 -18.12 -3.52
N THR A 128 35.06 -17.31 -4.53
CA THR A 128 36.44 -17.20 -5.07
C THR A 128 37.11 -15.87 -4.79
N HIS A 129 36.34 -14.82 -4.48
CA HIS A 129 36.85 -13.44 -4.35
C HIS A 129 36.81 -12.94 -2.91
N GLY A 130 36.33 -13.75 -1.96
CA GLY A 130 36.38 -13.45 -0.54
C GLY A 130 35.38 -12.37 -0.14
N ASP A 131 35.79 -11.51 0.79
CA ASP A 131 35.00 -10.40 1.35
C ASP A 131 34.60 -9.37 0.30
N ARG A 132 33.31 -9.03 0.25
CA ARG A 132 32.70 -8.12 -0.73
C ARG A 132 31.86 -7.06 -0.01
N TYR A 133 31.93 -5.84 -0.53
CA TYR A 133 31.24 -4.67 -0.03
C TYR A 133 30.79 -3.79 -1.19
N ILE A 134 29.50 -3.54 -1.30
CA ILE A 134 28.89 -2.64 -2.30
C ILE A 134 28.14 -1.55 -1.55
N LEU A 135 28.33 -0.31 -1.97
CA LEU A 135 27.55 0.82 -1.54
C LEU A 135 27.09 1.58 -2.78
N ALA A 136 25.78 1.60 -3.01
CA ALA A 136 25.13 2.21 -4.14
C ALA A 136 24.16 3.29 -3.66
N MET A 137 24.15 4.43 -4.33
CA MET A 137 23.29 5.55 -4.00
C MET A 137 22.79 6.19 -5.30
N ALA A 138 21.48 6.32 -5.44
CA ALA A 138 20.88 7.15 -6.47
C ALA A 138 20.08 8.26 -5.81
N MET A 139 20.73 9.40 -5.65
CA MET A 139 20.12 10.67 -5.29
C MET A 139 20.23 11.65 -6.47
N PHE A 140 19.31 12.59 -6.57
CA PHE A 140 19.39 13.60 -7.63
C PHE A 140 20.64 14.49 -7.51
N ALA A 141 21.06 14.79 -6.27
CA ALA A 141 22.21 15.63 -5.98
C ALA A 141 23.01 15.14 -4.77
N ASP A 142 24.21 15.71 -4.55
CA ASP A 142 25.10 15.42 -3.41
C ASP A 142 25.59 16.70 -2.70
N MET A 143 24.80 17.77 -2.77
CA MET A 143 25.13 19.13 -2.30
C MET A 143 26.21 19.87 -3.12
N THR A 144 26.95 19.17 -3.98
CA THR A 144 28.05 19.74 -4.78
C THR A 144 27.72 19.74 -6.27
N ALA A 145 27.17 18.63 -6.78
CA ALA A 145 26.68 18.44 -8.14
C ALA A 145 25.30 17.74 -8.13
N TYR A 146 24.65 17.70 -9.29
CA TYR A 146 23.34 17.07 -9.49
C TYR A 146 23.25 16.37 -10.85
N GLY A 147 22.30 15.48 -11.04
CA GLY A 147 22.06 14.76 -12.29
C GLY A 147 23.27 13.97 -12.79
N GLY A 148 23.29 13.69 -14.10
CA GLY A 148 24.33 12.90 -14.77
C GLY A 148 24.13 11.39 -14.64
N GLU A 149 24.82 10.59 -15.44
CA GLU A 149 24.78 9.12 -15.25
C GLU A 149 25.53 8.68 -13.98
N TRP A 150 25.37 7.41 -13.60
CA TRP A 150 26.11 6.69 -12.56
C TRP A 150 27.61 6.96 -12.63
N LEU A 151 28.14 7.42 -11.50
CA LEU A 151 29.56 7.45 -11.21
C LEU A 151 29.99 6.06 -10.72
N VAL A 152 30.31 5.18 -11.67
CA VAL A 152 30.75 3.79 -11.40
C VAL A 152 32.21 3.75 -10.91
N GLY A 153 32.54 2.76 -10.08
CA GLY A 153 33.87 2.64 -9.46
C GLY A 153 34.20 3.78 -8.49
N HIS A 154 33.19 4.39 -7.88
CA HIS A 154 33.35 5.56 -7.00
C HIS A 154 34.18 5.19 -5.75
N PRO A 155 35.19 5.99 -5.38
CA PRO A 155 35.99 5.73 -4.19
C PRO A 155 35.19 5.96 -2.91
N LEU A 156 35.29 5.04 -1.95
CA LEU A 156 34.69 5.21 -0.63
C LEU A 156 35.54 6.14 0.26
N PRO A 157 34.92 6.98 1.11
CA PRO A 157 33.47 7.13 1.31
C PRO A 157 32.81 8.04 0.25
N LEU A 158 31.47 8.01 0.10
CA LEU A 158 30.78 8.60 -1.06
C LEU A 158 30.86 10.15 -1.15
N GLU A 159 31.36 10.84 -0.12
CA GLU A 159 31.48 12.30 -0.10
C GLU A 159 32.67 12.83 -0.91
N VAL A 160 33.56 11.95 -1.39
CA VAL A 160 34.76 12.36 -2.13
C VAL A 160 34.51 12.52 -3.64
N GLU A 161 35.45 13.19 -4.33
CA GLU A 161 35.43 13.33 -5.79
C GLU A 161 35.51 11.96 -6.51
N PRO A 162 34.77 11.76 -7.62
CA PRO A 162 33.93 12.74 -8.33
C PRO A 162 32.55 13.00 -7.66
N TYR A 163 32.06 14.23 -7.78
CA TYR A 163 30.76 14.66 -7.24
C TYR A 163 29.60 14.40 -8.20
N GLY A 164 28.43 14.08 -7.65
CA GLY A 164 27.19 13.72 -8.32
C GLY A 164 26.30 12.86 -7.40
N GLY A 165 24.98 12.89 -7.55
CA GLY A 165 24.10 12.17 -6.63
C GLY A 165 23.97 10.65 -6.92
N ARG A 166 24.39 10.18 -8.09
CA ARG A 166 24.30 8.77 -8.52
C ARG A 166 25.68 8.12 -8.48
N LYS A 167 25.98 7.38 -7.41
CA LYS A 167 27.33 6.85 -7.09
C LYS A 167 27.28 5.39 -6.72
N ILE A 168 28.28 4.62 -7.16
CA ILE A 168 28.48 3.25 -6.73
C ILE A 168 29.96 2.88 -6.75
N ASN A 169 30.45 2.20 -5.71
CA ASN A 169 31.85 1.76 -5.65
C ASN A 169 32.19 0.60 -6.62
N THR A 170 31.17 -0.04 -7.16
CA THR A 170 31.26 -1.12 -8.16
C THR A 170 30.61 -0.67 -9.48
N TYR A 171 29.57 -1.35 -9.97
CA TYR A 171 28.87 -1.02 -11.21
C TYR A 171 27.37 -1.12 -11.05
N ALA A 172 26.65 -0.12 -11.55
CA ALA A 172 25.20 -0.13 -11.67
C ALA A 172 24.80 0.45 -13.02
N GLU A 173 23.67 -0.02 -13.52
CA GLU A 173 23.00 0.57 -14.67
C GLU A 173 21.49 0.57 -14.45
N THR A 174 20.82 1.59 -14.97
CA THR A 174 19.37 1.77 -14.81
C THR A 174 18.68 1.74 -16.17
N GLU A 175 17.66 0.90 -16.30
CA GLU A 175 16.84 0.82 -17.52
C GLU A 175 16.03 2.11 -17.73
N ASP A 176 15.54 2.33 -18.95
CA ASP A 176 14.60 3.43 -19.18
C ASP A 176 13.31 3.22 -18.38
N LEU A 177 12.76 4.33 -17.88
CA LEU A 177 11.55 4.32 -17.06
C LEU A 177 10.38 3.73 -17.85
N LYS A 178 9.76 2.67 -17.32
CA LYS A 178 8.66 1.97 -17.99
C LYS A 178 7.32 2.49 -17.50
N VAL A 179 6.48 2.98 -18.42
CA VAL A 179 5.05 3.18 -18.15
C VAL A 179 4.35 1.83 -18.27
N LEU A 180 3.92 1.26 -17.15
CA LEU A 180 3.15 0.00 -17.16
C LEU A 180 1.68 0.27 -17.46
N TYR A 181 1.12 1.34 -16.89
CA TYR A 181 -0.27 1.74 -17.07
C TYR A 181 -0.42 3.25 -16.88
N ASP A 182 -1.18 3.91 -17.74
CA ASP A 182 -1.51 5.35 -17.66
C ASP A 182 -3.01 5.54 -17.97
N GLY A 183 -3.83 5.25 -16.97
CA GLY A 183 -5.28 5.36 -17.04
C GLY A 183 -5.81 6.73 -16.62
N PRO A 184 -7.14 6.92 -16.70
CA PRO A 184 -7.79 8.17 -16.31
C PRO A 184 -7.53 8.61 -14.86
N ARG A 185 -7.36 7.65 -13.94
CA ARG A 185 -7.15 7.92 -12.50
C ARG A 185 -5.92 7.26 -11.89
N ARG A 186 -5.25 6.36 -12.59
CA ARG A 186 -4.05 5.69 -12.08
C ARG A 186 -2.92 5.68 -13.09
N LEU A 187 -1.72 6.00 -12.62
CA LEU A 187 -0.46 5.81 -13.33
C LEU A 187 0.37 4.77 -12.59
N VAL A 188 0.98 3.85 -13.32
CA VAL A 188 1.91 2.84 -12.80
C VAL A 188 3.20 2.92 -13.60
N LEU A 189 4.30 3.23 -12.91
CA LEU A 189 5.65 3.33 -13.47
C LEU A 189 6.56 2.30 -12.83
N LEU A 190 7.57 1.85 -13.57
CA LEU A 190 8.59 0.93 -13.09
C LEU A 190 9.99 1.43 -13.47
N SER A 191 10.80 1.70 -12.44
CA SER A 191 12.25 1.87 -12.54
C SER A 191 12.94 0.55 -12.20
N VAL A 192 14.01 0.22 -12.92
CA VAL A 192 14.81 -0.99 -12.69
C VAL A 192 16.29 -0.63 -12.71
N THR A 193 16.97 -0.86 -11.59
CA THR A 193 18.42 -0.70 -11.47
C THR A 193 19.07 -2.07 -11.25
N HIS A 194 20.05 -2.39 -12.07
CA HIS A 194 20.84 -3.62 -11.97
C HIS A 194 22.13 -3.31 -11.22
N ILE A 195 22.38 -4.01 -10.11
CA ILE A 195 23.58 -3.83 -9.28
C ILE A 195 24.52 -5.01 -9.48
N TYR A 196 25.75 -4.68 -9.85
CA TYR A 196 26.82 -5.62 -10.10
C TYR A 196 27.95 -5.40 -9.11
N ASP A 197 28.70 -6.46 -8.87
CA ASP A 197 30.00 -6.39 -8.23
C ASP A 197 31.09 -6.60 -9.28
N TRP A 198 32.32 -6.28 -8.92
CA TRP A 198 33.47 -6.31 -9.81
C TRP A 198 34.75 -6.74 -9.10
N PHE A 199 35.69 -7.35 -9.81
CA PHE A 199 37.02 -7.63 -9.29
C PHE A 199 38.09 -7.12 -10.24
N ASP A 200 39.04 -6.33 -9.73
CA ASP A 200 40.18 -5.80 -10.49
C ASP A 200 41.14 -6.90 -10.95
N GLY A 201 40.83 -7.52 -12.09
CA GLY A 201 41.62 -8.62 -12.63
C GLY A 201 42.99 -8.17 -13.15
N ASN A 202 43.12 -6.88 -13.51
CA ASN A 202 44.30 -6.35 -14.19
C ASN A 202 45.10 -5.32 -13.36
N GLY A 203 44.57 -4.86 -12.24
CA GLY A 203 45.22 -3.95 -11.29
C GLY A 203 45.19 -2.48 -11.71
N ASN A 204 44.29 -2.06 -12.61
CA ASN A 204 44.17 -0.68 -13.08
C ASN A 204 43.32 0.20 -12.16
N GLY A 205 42.55 -0.39 -11.23
CA GLY A 205 41.59 0.31 -10.39
C GLY A 205 40.40 0.89 -11.16
N GLU A 206 40.12 0.40 -12.37
CA GLU A 206 38.99 0.82 -13.20
C GLU A 206 37.99 -0.35 -13.32
N VAL A 207 36.70 -0.03 -13.30
CA VAL A 207 35.64 -1.04 -13.41
C VAL A 207 35.49 -1.48 -14.87
N ASP A 208 35.96 -2.68 -15.18
CA ASP A 208 36.00 -3.23 -16.54
C ASP A 208 34.72 -4.02 -16.90
N VAL A 209 33.82 -3.36 -17.64
CA VAL A 209 32.54 -3.92 -18.08
C VAL A 209 32.64 -4.46 -19.51
N PRO A 210 32.07 -5.65 -19.83
CA PRO A 210 31.39 -6.60 -18.95
C PRO A 210 32.33 -7.73 -18.46
N GLU A 211 33.64 -7.62 -18.67
CA GLU A 211 34.58 -8.74 -18.53
C GLU A 211 34.83 -9.16 -17.08
N GLU A 212 34.68 -8.23 -16.14
CA GLU A 212 35.04 -8.43 -14.73
C GLU A 212 33.90 -8.15 -13.74
N VAL A 213 32.68 -7.94 -14.24
CA VAL A 213 31.49 -7.69 -13.42
C VAL A 213 30.57 -8.92 -13.34
N TRP A 214 29.88 -9.10 -12.22
CA TRP A 214 28.84 -10.12 -12.06
C TRP A 214 27.60 -9.57 -11.34
N PRO A 215 26.39 -10.05 -11.69
CA PRO A 215 25.15 -9.51 -11.14
C PRO A 215 24.97 -9.92 -9.68
N VAL A 216 24.51 -9.00 -8.83
CA VAL A 216 24.27 -9.23 -7.39
C VAL A 216 22.79 -9.16 -7.05
N VAL A 217 22.20 -7.99 -7.23
CA VAL A 217 20.77 -7.75 -7.04
C VAL A 217 20.20 -6.93 -8.19
N ASP A 218 18.91 -7.13 -8.46
CA ASP A 218 18.11 -6.17 -9.20
C ASP A 218 17.25 -5.39 -8.19
N PHE A 219 17.15 -4.08 -8.36
CA PHE A 219 16.29 -3.22 -7.58
C PHE A 219 15.18 -2.63 -8.46
N TYR A 220 13.94 -2.98 -8.14
CA TYR A 220 12.75 -2.52 -8.84
C TYR A 220 12.04 -1.48 -7.97
N ILE A 221 11.67 -0.35 -8.55
CA ILE A 221 10.84 0.66 -7.87
C ILE A 221 9.57 0.82 -8.70
N THR A 222 8.44 0.35 -8.17
CA THR A 222 7.12 0.54 -8.79
C THR A 222 6.43 1.73 -8.15
N PHE A 223 6.17 2.78 -8.93
CA PHE A 223 5.37 3.93 -8.49
C PHE A 223 3.92 3.73 -8.92
N ILE A 224 2.99 3.78 -7.97
CA ILE A 224 1.55 3.73 -8.19
C ILE A 224 1.00 5.09 -7.78
N PHE A 225 0.81 5.97 -8.76
CA PHE A 225 0.26 7.31 -8.55
C PHE A 225 -1.23 7.30 -8.87
N ASN A 226 -2.05 7.44 -7.83
CA ASN A 226 -3.48 7.61 -8.01
C ASN A 226 -3.77 9.11 -8.18
N LYS A 227 -4.07 9.51 -9.42
CA LYS A 227 -4.21 10.90 -9.84
C LYS A 227 -5.37 11.61 -9.14
N VAL A 228 -6.30 10.87 -8.54
CA VAL A 228 -7.43 11.43 -7.78
C VAL A 228 -7.26 11.30 -6.28
N LYS A 229 -6.03 11.12 -5.82
CA LYS A 229 -5.66 11.14 -4.40
C LYS A 229 -4.50 12.12 -4.19
N LYS A 230 -3.96 12.15 -2.97
CA LYS A 230 -2.88 13.07 -2.58
C LYS A 230 -1.57 12.34 -2.26
N GLN A 231 -1.40 11.12 -2.77
CA GLN A 231 -0.24 10.28 -2.49
C GLN A 231 0.22 9.42 -3.67
N VAL A 232 1.49 9.03 -3.61
CA VAL A 232 2.13 8.01 -4.44
C VAL A 232 2.49 6.82 -3.56
N ILE A 233 2.10 5.61 -3.96
CA ILE A 233 2.57 4.36 -3.34
C ILE A 233 3.81 3.89 -4.08
N ILE A 234 4.85 3.52 -3.36
CA ILE A 234 6.13 3.10 -3.91
C ILE A 234 6.45 1.70 -3.39
N LEU A 235 6.58 0.73 -4.29
CA LEU A 235 7.03 -0.62 -3.96
C LEU A 235 8.50 -0.76 -4.33
N LYS A 236 9.36 -0.93 -3.31
CA LYS A 236 10.81 -1.06 -3.40
C LYS A 236 11.22 -2.52 -3.27
N ASP A 237 11.43 -3.13 -4.41
CA ASP A 237 11.51 -4.56 -4.63
C ASP A 237 12.97 -4.96 -4.87
N VAL A 238 13.66 -5.58 -3.89
CA VAL A 238 15.07 -6.02 -4.02
C VAL A 238 15.13 -7.52 -4.28
N LYS A 239 15.79 -7.93 -5.36
CA LYS A 239 15.87 -9.33 -5.79
C LYS A 239 17.29 -9.82 -5.95
N GLN A 240 17.64 -10.89 -5.26
CA GLN A 240 18.90 -11.60 -5.47
C GLN A 240 18.96 -12.21 -6.89
N VAL A 241 20.00 -11.85 -7.64
CA VAL A 241 20.31 -12.43 -8.95
C VAL A 241 21.64 -13.21 -8.98
N ILE A 242 22.58 -12.92 -8.06
CA ILE A 242 23.82 -13.71 -7.93
C ILE A 242 23.51 -15.18 -7.68
N VAL A 243 24.22 -16.08 -8.36
CA VAL A 243 23.96 -17.52 -8.27
C VAL A 243 24.53 -18.11 -6.98
N GLY A 244 23.83 -19.10 -6.40
CA GLY A 244 24.28 -19.78 -5.18
C GLY A 244 25.62 -20.51 -5.28
N LYS A 245 26.15 -20.69 -6.50
CA LYS A 245 27.50 -21.23 -6.74
C LYS A 245 28.58 -20.20 -6.47
N GLU A 246 28.32 -18.93 -6.75
CA GLU A 246 29.25 -17.80 -6.53
C GLU A 246 29.13 -17.27 -5.11
N LEU A 247 27.92 -17.24 -4.58
CA LEU A 247 27.64 -16.81 -3.23
C LEU A 247 28.16 -17.84 -2.19
N TYR A 248 28.87 -17.40 -1.13
CA TYR A 248 29.33 -18.24 -0.01
C TYR A 248 28.53 -17.98 1.27
N SER A 249 28.35 -16.72 1.67
CA SER A 249 27.42 -16.28 2.74
C SER A 249 26.10 -15.78 2.16
N PRO A 250 25.04 -15.57 2.95
CA PRO A 250 23.92 -14.71 2.53
C PRO A 250 24.38 -13.30 2.12
N LEU A 251 23.51 -12.57 1.41
CA LEU A 251 23.62 -11.13 1.22
C LEU A 251 23.06 -10.44 2.46
N ASP A 252 23.86 -9.61 3.09
CA ASP A 252 23.47 -8.68 4.15
C ASP A 252 23.20 -7.32 3.51
N ILE A 253 21.97 -6.83 3.62
CA ILE A 253 21.51 -5.64 2.90
C ILE A 253 20.89 -4.64 3.88
N GLN A 254 21.23 -3.37 3.68
CA GLN A 254 20.54 -2.20 4.22
C GLN A 254 20.00 -1.40 3.04
N LEU A 255 18.72 -1.04 3.05
CA LEU A 255 18.08 -0.22 2.02
C LEU A 255 17.29 0.90 2.67
N SER A 256 17.49 2.12 2.18
CA SER A 256 16.79 3.28 2.72
C SER A 256 16.41 4.31 1.66
N ASN A 257 15.40 5.11 1.97
CA ASN A 257 15.18 6.39 1.30
C ASN A 257 16.11 7.48 1.87
N ARG A 258 16.34 8.53 1.08
CA ARG A 258 17.11 9.73 1.46
C ARG A 258 16.37 10.94 0.90
N GLU A 259 15.72 11.73 1.75
CA GLU A 259 14.82 12.80 1.28
C GLU A 259 14.84 14.05 2.17
N GLU A 260 15.24 15.17 1.57
CA GLU A 260 15.06 16.52 2.10
C GLU A 260 13.61 17.00 1.85
N TRP A 261 13.01 17.66 2.84
CA TRP A 261 11.62 18.14 2.78
C TRP A 261 11.53 19.68 2.84
N ASP A 262 11.64 20.33 1.68
CA ASP A 262 11.60 21.80 1.53
C ASP A 262 10.18 22.39 1.55
N LEU A 263 9.33 21.92 2.47
CA LEU A 263 7.89 22.22 2.50
C LEU A 263 7.55 23.59 3.10
N GLY A 264 8.45 24.14 3.93
CA GLY A 264 8.27 25.40 4.60
C GLY A 264 8.22 26.63 3.68
N PRO A 265 7.74 27.78 4.18
CA PRO A 265 7.81 29.04 3.44
C PRO A 265 9.26 29.52 3.29
N LYS A 266 9.60 30.08 2.12
CA LYS A 266 10.92 30.67 1.84
C LYS A 266 11.31 31.78 2.82
N GLU A 267 10.33 32.49 3.40
CA GLU A 267 10.56 33.54 4.40
C GLU A 267 11.07 32.99 5.75
N GLN A 268 10.92 31.69 5.99
CA GLN A 268 11.41 30.96 7.16
C GLN A 268 12.40 29.87 6.74
N GLU A 269 13.21 30.14 5.71
CA GLU A 269 14.27 29.24 5.24
C GLU A 269 13.77 27.82 4.91
N HIS A 270 12.52 27.68 4.45
CA HIS A 270 11.90 26.40 4.12
C HIS A 270 11.68 25.45 5.30
N GLY A 271 11.81 25.94 6.53
CA GLY A 271 11.66 25.13 7.74
C GLY A 271 10.25 24.55 7.97
N SER A 272 10.23 23.41 8.66
CA SER A 272 9.05 22.65 9.05
C SER A 272 9.24 22.10 10.47
N TYR A 273 8.15 21.65 11.09
CA TYR A 273 8.16 20.80 12.27
C TYR A 273 7.97 19.36 11.80
N ALA A 274 8.75 18.40 12.30
CA ALA A 274 8.72 17.03 11.81
C ALA A 274 8.81 16.02 12.94
N HIS A 275 7.86 15.09 12.94
CA HIS A 275 7.80 14.02 13.92
C HIS A 275 7.64 12.65 13.24
N PHE A 276 8.33 11.65 13.79
CA PHE A 276 8.30 10.27 13.36
C PHE A 276 7.47 9.42 14.34
N TYR A 277 6.44 8.76 13.82
CA TYR A 277 5.59 7.84 14.54
C TYR A 277 6.02 6.40 14.22
N HIS A 278 6.95 5.85 15.01
CA HIS A 278 7.41 4.47 14.84
C HIS A 278 6.53 3.48 15.61
N GLN A 279 5.99 2.48 14.91
CA GLN A 279 5.15 1.41 15.47
C GLN A 279 3.93 1.90 16.26
N VAL A 280 3.28 2.95 15.76
CA VAL A 280 2.08 3.51 16.37
C VAL A 280 0.81 2.96 15.72
N PHE A 281 0.75 2.95 14.38
CA PHE A 281 -0.48 2.71 13.65
C PHE A 281 -0.63 1.28 13.16
N ASP A 282 -1.80 0.69 13.39
CA ASP A 282 -2.10 -0.68 12.97
C ASP A 282 -2.27 -0.80 11.46
N THR A 283 -1.79 -1.90 10.91
CA THR A 283 -2.10 -2.29 9.53
C THR A 283 -2.66 -3.70 9.50
N CYS A 284 -3.49 -3.93 8.51
CA CYS A 284 -4.03 -5.24 8.20
C CYS A 284 -3.01 -6.13 7.44
N TYR A 285 -1.81 -5.64 7.15
CA TYR A 285 -0.74 -6.40 6.51
C TYR A 285 0.29 -6.85 7.54
N GLY A 286 0.14 -8.08 8.01
CA GLY A 286 1.10 -8.74 8.88
C GLY A 286 2.21 -9.49 8.14
N ALA A 287 2.97 -10.27 8.90
CA ALA A 287 4.12 -11.05 8.43
C ALA A 287 3.73 -12.05 7.34
N GLU A 288 2.49 -12.53 7.36
CA GLU A 288 1.94 -13.40 6.34
C GLU A 288 1.91 -12.73 4.95
N TRP A 289 1.91 -11.40 4.86
CA TRP A 289 1.97 -10.62 3.62
C TRP A 289 3.37 -10.38 3.07
N HIS A 290 4.41 -10.84 3.76
CA HIS A 290 5.81 -10.57 3.43
C HIS A 290 6.62 -11.87 3.27
N LEU A 291 7.52 -11.95 2.26
CA LEU A 291 8.35 -13.15 2.05
C LEU A 291 9.52 -13.26 3.04
N ALA A 292 10.01 -12.14 3.52
CA ALA A 292 11.03 -12.05 4.58
C ALA A 292 10.40 -11.44 5.84
N PRO A 293 9.57 -12.20 6.57
CA PRO A 293 8.70 -11.66 7.62
C PRO A 293 9.46 -11.11 8.85
N GLY A 294 10.71 -11.52 9.04
CA GLY A 294 11.53 -11.06 10.15
C GLY A 294 12.00 -9.63 9.95
N ILE A 295 11.64 -8.73 10.86
CA ILE A 295 12.26 -7.40 10.95
C ILE A 295 13.62 -7.57 11.63
N MET A 296 14.67 -7.03 11.00
CA MET A 296 16.03 -7.09 11.51
C MET A 296 16.58 -5.68 11.67
N ARG A 297 17.63 -5.52 12.48
CA ARG A 297 18.44 -4.28 12.57
C ARG A 297 19.92 -4.64 12.64
N GLU A 298 20.76 -3.90 11.94
CA GLU A 298 22.20 -4.04 11.96
C GLU A 298 22.85 -3.27 13.11
N TYR A 299 23.81 -3.94 13.73
CA TYR A 299 24.63 -3.41 14.79
C TYR A 299 26.09 -3.51 14.40
N LYS A 300 26.84 -2.49 14.80
CA LYS A 300 28.30 -2.44 14.67
C LYS A 300 28.94 -2.40 16.05
N TYR A 301 29.71 -3.43 16.37
CA TYR A 301 30.45 -3.49 17.63
C TYR A 301 31.95 -3.42 17.38
N GLU A 302 32.60 -2.41 17.97
CA GLU A 302 34.05 -2.21 17.91
C GLU A 302 34.70 -2.39 19.28
N THR A 303 35.74 -3.22 19.34
CA THR A 303 36.52 -3.44 20.57
C THR A 303 37.98 -3.80 20.25
N SER A 304 38.77 -4.11 21.28
CA SER A 304 40.17 -4.52 21.13
C SER A 304 40.58 -5.62 22.10
N GLY A 305 41.18 -6.69 21.58
CA GLY A 305 41.89 -7.68 22.38
C GLY A 305 41.06 -8.47 23.39
N VAL A 306 39.79 -8.74 23.07
CA VAL A 306 38.85 -9.49 23.92
C VAL A 306 38.60 -10.88 23.32
N ASP A 307 38.74 -11.93 24.12
CA ASP A 307 38.50 -13.33 23.76
C ASP A 307 38.16 -14.17 25.04
N PRO A 308 36.99 -14.83 25.13
CA PRO A 308 35.88 -14.77 24.17
C PRO A 308 35.26 -13.38 24.12
N LEU A 309 34.69 -13.03 22.97
CA LEU A 309 34.03 -11.77 22.71
C LEU A 309 32.52 -11.92 22.89
N GLN A 310 31.94 -11.11 23.77
CA GLN A 310 30.49 -11.07 23.97
C GLN A 310 29.89 -9.92 23.16
N LEU A 311 29.01 -10.22 22.20
CA LEU A 311 28.24 -9.20 21.50
C LEU A 311 27.16 -8.60 22.42
N PRO A 312 26.85 -7.29 22.28
CA PRO A 312 25.71 -6.70 22.97
C PRO A 312 24.41 -7.15 22.29
N VAL A 313 23.78 -8.18 22.86
CA VAL A 313 22.56 -8.82 22.31
C VAL A 313 21.41 -8.93 23.32
N SER A 314 21.64 -8.50 24.57
CA SER A 314 20.67 -8.71 25.66
C SER A 314 19.32 -8.06 25.36
N GLN A 315 18.24 -8.75 25.73
CA GLN A 315 16.77 -8.50 25.64
C GLN A 315 16.21 -7.09 25.95
N ALA A 316 17.02 -6.04 25.98
CA ALA A 316 16.61 -4.72 26.42
C ALA A 316 17.28 -3.59 25.63
N HIS A 317 17.30 -3.70 24.29
CA HIS A 317 17.01 -2.47 23.58
C HIS A 317 15.53 -2.18 23.83
N SER A 318 15.21 -0.99 24.36
CA SER A 318 13.83 -0.58 24.67
C SER A 318 12.93 -0.51 23.43
N ASP A 319 13.52 -0.65 22.24
CA ASP A 319 12.93 -0.64 20.90
C ASP A 319 12.44 -2.03 20.40
N GLY A 320 12.75 -3.11 21.14
CA GLY A 320 12.30 -4.48 20.83
C GLY A 320 13.29 -5.36 20.05
N PHE A 321 14.54 -4.94 19.81
CA PHE A 321 15.57 -5.78 19.17
C PHE A 321 16.41 -6.57 20.18
N GLY A 322 16.67 -7.87 19.91
CA GLY A 322 17.38 -8.73 20.85
C GLY A 322 17.83 -10.09 20.33
N GLU A 323 18.41 -10.89 21.23
CA GLU A 323 18.88 -12.27 20.98
C GLU A 323 17.77 -13.23 20.51
N PRO A 324 18.00 -14.17 19.58
CA PRO A 324 19.29 -14.57 19.05
C PRO A 324 19.83 -13.61 17.99
N VAL A 325 21.15 -13.65 17.81
CA VAL A 325 21.80 -13.06 16.64
C VAL A 325 21.27 -13.75 15.38
N VAL A 326 20.94 -12.97 14.36
CA VAL A 326 20.46 -13.48 13.06
C VAL A 326 21.54 -14.40 12.46
N GLU A 327 21.18 -15.65 12.17
CA GLU A 327 22.16 -16.68 11.80
C GLU A 327 22.90 -16.32 10.50
N ASN A 328 24.23 -16.35 10.50
CA ASN A 328 25.08 -15.96 9.36
C ASN A 328 25.00 -14.47 8.97
N SER A 329 24.44 -13.59 9.81
CA SER A 329 24.57 -12.14 9.65
C SER A 329 25.93 -11.63 10.11
N GLU A 330 26.62 -12.36 10.98
CA GLU A 330 27.85 -11.88 11.60
C GLU A 330 29.01 -11.72 10.59
N ARG A 331 29.69 -10.58 10.62
CA ARG A 331 30.94 -10.32 9.89
C ARG A 331 32.01 -9.86 10.86
N VAL A 332 32.94 -10.76 11.16
CA VAL A 332 34.01 -10.52 12.16
C VAL A 332 35.29 -10.12 11.46
N TYR A 333 35.77 -8.92 11.75
CA TYR A 333 37.02 -8.36 11.25
C TYR A 333 38.03 -8.26 12.38
N VAL A 334 39.25 -8.75 12.17
CA VAL A 334 40.37 -8.53 13.09
C VAL A 334 41.48 -7.80 12.34
N ASN A 335 41.82 -6.60 12.80
CA ASN A 335 42.74 -5.68 12.13
C ASN A 335 42.37 -5.40 10.66
N GLY A 336 41.07 -5.31 10.36
CA GLY A 336 40.53 -5.06 9.02
C GLY A 336 40.47 -6.28 8.10
N GLU A 337 40.87 -7.47 8.56
CA GLU A 337 40.75 -8.71 7.79
C GLU A 337 39.52 -9.51 8.24
N LEU A 338 38.64 -9.86 7.30
CA LEU A 338 37.51 -10.76 7.54
C LEU A 338 38.00 -12.13 8.04
N LYS A 339 37.36 -12.65 9.07
CA LYS A 339 37.61 -13.97 9.66
C LYS A 339 36.51 -14.96 9.28
N GLU A 340 36.89 -16.23 9.14
CA GLU A 340 35.97 -17.30 8.74
C GLU A 340 35.37 -18.01 9.96
N LYS A 341 34.04 -18.15 9.98
CA LYS A 341 33.33 -18.96 10.96
C LYS A 341 33.51 -20.46 10.72
N GLY A 342 33.75 -21.22 11.78
CA GLY A 342 33.72 -22.68 11.78
C GLY A 342 34.58 -23.30 12.88
N VAL A 343 34.26 -24.53 13.28
CA VAL A 343 34.97 -25.26 14.35
C VAL A 343 36.44 -25.57 14.03
N ASP A 344 36.83 -25.48 12.77
CA ASP A 344 38.18 -25.66 12.23
C ASP A 344 38.69 -24.42 11.47
N LYS A 345 38.08 -23.26 11.73
CA LYS A 345 38.34 -21.97 11.08
C LYS A 345 38.91 -20.94 12.07
N ASP A 346 38.52 -19.67 11.95
CA ASP A 346 39.07 -18.58 12.75
C ASP A 346 38.28 -18.33 14.05
N TYR A 347 36.96 -18.55 14.05
CA TYR A 347 36.11 -18.39 15.23
C TYR A 347 34.85 -19.27 15.17
N THR A 348 34.19 -19.43 16.32
CA THR A 348 32.82 -19.95 16.43
C THR A 348 31.93 -18.93 17.13
N ILE A 349 30.63 -18.96 16.85
CA ILE A 349 29.63 -18.09 17.51
C ILE A 349 28.49 -18.93 18.07
N ASN A 350 28.02 -18.58 19.27
CA ASN A 350 26.76 -19.05 19.83
C ASN A 350 25.67 -18.03 19.56
N TYR A 351 24.80 -18.29 18.58
CA TYR A 351 23.75 -17.36 18.14
C TYR A 351 22.75 -16.97 19.23
N ASP A 352 22.43 -17.90 20.13
CA ASP A 352 21.48 -17.66 21.22
C ASP A 352 21.99 -16.61 22.21
N THR A 353 23.32 -16.46 22.30
CA THR A 353 23.95 -15.60 23.32
C THR A 353 24.83 -14.51 22.71
N GLY A 354 25.18 -14.58 21.43
CA GLY A 354 26.15 -13.68 20.81
C GLY A 354 27.61 -13.86 21.27
N GLU A 355 27.96 -14.95 21.96
CA GLU A 355 29.35 -15.24 22.37
C GLU A 355 30.16 -15.74 21.17
N ILE A 356 31.28 -15.07 20.88
CA ILE A 356 32.26 -15.41 19.84
C ILE A 356 33.54 -15.93 20.51
N ASP A 357 33.89 -17.18 20.21
CA ASP A 357 35.15 -17.81 20.62
C ASP A 357 36.16 -17.75 19.46
N PHE A 358 37.30 -17.09 19.66
CA PHE A 358 38.35 -17.08 18.64
C PHE A 358 39.20 -18.35 18.70
N LEU A 359 39.33 -19.03 17.56
CA LEU A 359 40.21 -20.19 17.37
C LEU A 359 41.62 -19.78 16.93
N ILE A 360 41.81 -18.50 16.63
CA ILE A 360 43.08 -17.84 16.36
C ILE A 360 43.54 -17.00 17.55
N PRO A 361 44.85 -16.77 17.75
CA PRO A 361 45.32 -15.93 18.85
C PRO A 361 44.92 -14.45 18.66
N ILE A 362 44.21 -13.90 19.63
CA ILE A 362 43.86 -12.47 19.73
C ILE A 362 44.80 -11.78 20.73
N LYS A 363 45.39 -10.65 20.33
CA LYS A 363 46.26 -9.81 21.17
C LYS A 363 45.52 -8.59 21.70
N SER A 364 46.02 -8.02 22.78
CA SER A 364 45.49 -6.81 23.41
C SER A 364 45.32 -5.61 22.47
N GLU A 365 46.19 -5.49 21.47
CA GLU A 365 46.21 -4.40 20.50
C GLU A 365 45.42 -4.69 19.21
N ASP A 366 44.92 -5.91 19.03
CA ASP A 366 44.17 -6.27 17.83
C ASP A 366 42.81 -5.56 17.87
N ASN A 367 42.52 -4.78 16.84
CA ASN A 367 41.22 -4.13 16.66
C ASN A 367 40.23 -5.17 16.12
N ILE A 368 39.06 -5.25 16.74
CA ILE A 368 38.00 -6.18 16.37
C ILE A 368 36.75 -5.37 16.02
N VAL A 369 36.20 -5.60 14.84
CA VAL A 369 34.93 -5.01 14.40
C VAL A 369 33.99 -6.15 14.02
N VAL A 370 32.78 -6.14 14.57
CA VAL A 370 31.74 -7.12 14.25
C VAL A 370 30.50 -6.38 13.77
N TYR A 371 30.08 -6.66 12.55
CA TYR A 371 28.73 -6.35 12.09
C TYR A 371 27.85 -7.57 12.33
N TYR A 372 26.62 -7.38 12.80
CA TYR A 372 25.66 -8.45 13.04
C TYR A 372 24.25 -7.89 13.07
N LYS A 373 23.24 -8.72 12.80
CA LYS A 373 21.84 -8.31 12.91
C LYS A 373 21.14 -8.98 14.09
N LEU A 374 20.17 -8.29 14.67
CA LEU A 374 19.22 -8.83 15.66
C LEU A 374 17.80 -8.81 15.08
N TYR A 375 16.94 -9.71 15.56
CA TYR A 375 15.51 -9.70 15.24
C TYR A 375 14.76 -8.72 16.14
N LYS A 376 13.72 -8.09 15.58
CA LYS A 376 12.68 -7.43 16.37
C LYS A 376 11.71 -8.46 16.92
N GLY A 377 11.30 -8.36 18.17
CA GLY A 377 10.29 -9.27 18.71
C GLY A 377 9.63 -8.79 20.00
N GLU A 378 8.62 -9.54 20.46
CA GLU A 378 7.94 -9.30 21.75
C GLU A 378 8.32 -10.39 22.75
N LEU A 379 8.67 -10.01 23.98
CA LEU A 379 8.92 -10.95 25.06
C LEU A 379 7.66 -11.19 25.88
N GLU A 380 7.26 -12.46 26.03
CA GLU A 380 6.30 -12.89 27.04
C GLU A 380 7.08 -13.39 28.27
N GLY A 381 7.33 -12.49 29.23
CA GLY A 381 8.18 -12.77 30.39
C GLY A 381 9.66 -12.70 30.05
N THR A 382 10.32 -13.86 29.89
CA THR A 382 11.75 -13.96 29.50
C THR A 382 11.96 -14.76 28.22
N THR A 383 10.88 -15.11 27.53
CA THR A 383 10.87 -15.90 26.30
C THR A 383 10.17 -15.12 25.21
N TRP A 384 10.57 -15.33 23.96
CA TRP A 384 9.87 -14.76 22.82
C TRP A 384 8.43 -15.24 22.77
N LYS A 385 7.51 -14.32 22.47
CA LYS A 385 6.09 -14.61 22.25
C LYS A 385 5.88 -15.59 21.09
N ASP A 386 6.73 -15.53 20.06
CA ASP A 386 6.73 -16.47 18.94
C ASP A 386 7.37 -17.84 19.28
N GLY A 387 7.97 -17.97 20.46
CA GLY A 387 8.65 -19.19 20.93
C GLY A 387 10.01 -19.50 20.29
N GLU A 388 10.37 -18.85 19.18
CA GLU A 388 11.57 -19.16 18.39
C GLU A 388 12.56 -17.99 18.28
N GLY A 389 12.15 -16.75 18.59
CA GLY A 389 12.99 -15.55 18.48
C GLY A 389 13.39 -15.21 17.05
N LYS A 390 12.55 -15.53 16.08
CA LYS A 390 12.85 -15.36 14.63
C LYS A 390 12.16 -14.14 14.03
N GLY A 391 11.66 -13.26 14.88
CA GLY A 391 11.11 -11.97 14.51
C GLY A 391 9.76 -12.04 13.79
N ILE A 392 8.91 -13.00 14.13
CA ILE A 392 7.51 -12.93 13.73
C ILE A 392 6.84 -11.87 14.61
N TRP A 393 6.64 -10.69 14.05
CA TRP A 393 6.14 -9.51 14.73
C TRP A 393 4.83 -9.04 14.11
N ASP A 394 3.96 -8.46 14.95
CA ASP A 394 2.74 -7.80 14.49
C ASP A 394 3.14 -6.50 13.80
N HIS A 395 3.26 -6.52 12.47
CA HIS A 395 3.64 -5.35 11.69
C HIS A 395 2.63 -4.22 11.94
N LYS A 396 3.15 -3.09 12.42
CA LYS A 396 2.54 -1.76 12.33
C LYS A 396 3.21 -1.00 11.20
N PHE A 397 2.60 0.08 10.73
CA PHE A 397 3.26 0.98 9.78
C PHE A 397 3.79 2.22 10.49
N ASP A 398 4.91 2.73 9.99
CA ASP A 398 5.57 3.92 10.53
C ASP A 398 5.20 5.15 9.70
N VAL A 399 5.25 6.35 10.27
CA VAL A 399 4.92 7.60 9.55
C VAL A 399 5.83 8.75 9.98
N ALA A 400 6.50 9.40 9.05
CA ALA A 400 7.04 10.75 9.22
C ALA A 400 5.97 11.77 8.81
N GLN A 401 5.64 12.72 9.69
CA GLN A 401 4.79 13.88 9.37
C GLN A 401 5.65 15.14 9.33
N ILE A 402 5.40 16.00 8.35
CA ILE A 402 6.12 17.26 8.15
C ILE A 402 5.10 18.41 8.08
N ILE A 403 5.07 19.27 9.09
CA ILE A 403 4.18 20.43 9.17
C ILE A 403 4.95 21.67 8.71
N SER A 404 4.52 22.32 7.63
CA SER A 404 5.19 23.54 7.17
C SER A 404 5.21 24.61 8.28
N ALA A 405 6.28 25.39 8.43
CA ALA A 405 6.38 26.35 9.55
C ALA A 405 5.30 27.46 9.57
N ASP A 406 4.57 27.65 8.48
CA ASP A 406 3.39 28.52 8.40
C ASP A 406 2.04 27.81 8.60
N MET A 407 2.06 26.52 8.94
CA MET A 407 0.87 25.66 9.16
C MET A 407 -0.10 25.71 7.98
N LYS A 408 0.43 25.69 6.76
CA LYS A 408 -0.36 25.73 5.53
C LYS A 408 -0.51 24.36 4.91
N TYR A 409 0.54 23.55 5.01
CA TYR A 409 0.60 22.23 4.40
C TYR A 409 1.19 21.20 5.36
N VAL A 410 0.77 19.97 5.16
CA VAL A 410 1.29 18.79 5.85
C VAL A 410 1.79 17.82 4.79
N GLY A 411 3.08 17.50 4.85
CA GLY A 411 3.69 16.41 4.12
C GLY A 411 3.69 15.14 4.98
N TRP A 412 3.66 13.97 4.35
CA TRP A 412 3.83 12.72 5.07
C TRP A 412 4.56 11.67 4.25
N LYS A 413 5.19 10.76 4.98
CA LYS A 413 5.78 9.54 4.42
C LYS A 413 5.55 8.38 5.35
N ALA A 414 4.81 7.37 4.90
CA ALA A 414 4.56 6.15 5.64
C ALA A 414 5.38 4.97 5.12
N PHE A 415 5.70 4.02 5.98
CA PHE A 415 6.59 2.91 5.70
C PHE A 415 6.01 1.56 6.16
N TRP A 416 6.20 0.54 5.34
CA TRP A 416 5.92 -0.86 5.70
C TRP A 416 6.86 -1.82 4.93
N PRO A 417 7.34 -2.93 5.51
CA PRO A 417 7.29 -3.28 6.93
C PRO A 417 7.85 -2.19 7.85
N SER A 418 7.64 -2.34 9.15
CA SER A 418 8.29 -1.52 10.18
C SER A 418 9.78 -1.34 9.88
N LEU A 419 10.27 -0.11 10.00
CA LEU A 419 11.67 0.21 9.73
C LEU A 419 12.59 -0.40 10.78
N SER A 420 13.82 -0.68 10.35
CA SER A 420 14.92 -1.01 11.26
C SER A 420 15.44 0.25 11.91
N ASP A 421 15.65 1.33 11.17
CA ASP A 421 16.25 2.58 11.64
C ASP A 421 15.55 3.78 10.97
N TYR A 422 15.44 4.90 11.69
CA TYR A 422 14.75 6.08 11.18
C TYR A 422 15.22 7.37 11.83
N THR A 423 15.08 8.47 11.08
CA THR A 423 15.29 9.83 11.58
C THR A 423 14.58 10.86 10.70
N VAL A 424 14.14 11.96 11.30
CA VAL A 424 13.73 13.19 10.59
C VAL A 424 14.85 14.24 10.50
N ASP A 425 16.01 14.00 11.13
CA ASP A 425 17.19 14.88 11.20
C ASP A 425 18.44 14.23 10.56
N GLY A 426 18.24 13.56 9.42
CA GLY A 426 19.25 12.74 8.76
C GLY A 426 20.41 13.49 8.08
N TRP A 427 20.56 14.80 8.27
CA TRP A 427 21.54 15.62 7.54
C TRP A 427 22.98 15.13 7.63
N LEU A 428 23.41 14.75 8.85
CA LEU A 428 24.77 14.24 9.10
C LEU A 428 24.99 12.83 8.53
N LYS A 429 23.92 12.14 8.14
CA LYS A 429 23.87 10.75 7.68
C LYS A 429 23.36 10.61 6.24
N SER A 430 23.27 11.72 5.53
CA SER A 430 22.65 11.79 4.19
C SER A 430 23.29 10.86 3.16
N LEU A 431 24.57 10.51 3.31
CA LEU A 431 25.35 9.71 2.35
C LEU A 431 25.95 8.42 2.95
N GLU A 432 25.55 8.04 4.17
CA GLU A 432 25.96 6.80 4.85
C GLU A 432 24.74 5.97 5.29
N PRO A 433 24.86 4.63 5.42
CA PRO A 433 23.80 3.80 6.03
C PRO A 433 23.55 4.16 7.50
N LEU A 434 22.34 3.89 8.01
CA LEU A 434 22.05 4.04 9.43
C LEU A 434 22.54 2.79 10.19
N VAL A 435 22.95 2.99 11.43
CA VAL A 435 23.32 1.88 12.32
C VAL A 435 22.89 2.27 13.72
N ASP A 436 21.83 1.63 14.22
CA ASP A 436 21.27 1.85 15.55
C ASP A 436 20.82 3.31 15.75
N VAL A 437 19.92 3.77 14.87
CA VAL A 437 19.37 5.14 14.87
C VAL A 437 17.84 5.10 15.00
N ASP A 438 17.36 5.69 16.10
CA ASP A 438 15.95 5.90 16.43
C ASP A 438 15.75 7.36 16.86
N GLU A 439 15.46 8.25 15.90
CA GLU A 439 15.28 9.68 16.15
C GLU A 439 13.88 10.12 15.71
N ASP A 440 12.96 10.19 16.68
CA ASP A 440 11.55 10.58 16.43
C ASP A 440 11.40 12.05 16.01
N ASP A 441 12.37 12.90 16.31
CA ASP A 441 12.22 14.36 16.25
C ASP A 441 13.50 15.05 15.82
N MET A 442 13.38 16.30 15.37
CA MET A 442 14.53 17.09 14.95
C MET A 442 15.25 17.73 16.14
N GLY A 443 16.58 17.89 16.03
CA GLY A 443 17.36 18.55 17.08
C GLY A 443 17.03 20.04 17.25
N THR A 444 16.43 20.69 16.25
CA THR A 444 15.98 22.09 16.29
C THR A 444 14.82 22.27 15.33
N GLU A 445 13.75 22.92 15.81
CA GLU A 445 12.57 23.19 15.01
C GLU A 445 12.06 24.65 15.13
N PRO A 446 11.43 25.19 14.07
CA PRO A 446 11.34 24.60 12.73
C PRO A 446 12.68 24.70 11.99
N ASP A 447 13.04 23.66 11.23
CA ASP A 447 14.20 23.61 10.31
C ASP A 447 13.88 22.66 9.13
N ILE A 448 14.78 22.45 8.17
CA ILE A 448 14.53 21.59 7.00
C ILE A 448 14.69 20.11 7.41
N PRO A 449 13.64 19.28 7.40
CA PRO A 449 13.75 17.87 7.75
C PRO A 449 14.50 17.10 6.66
N PHE A 450 15.35 16.17 7.08
CA PHE A 450 15.96 15.17 6.20
C PHE A 450 15.50 13.80 6.66
N VAL A 451 14.47 13.27 6.01
CA VAL A 451 13.79 12.05 6.41
C VAL A 451 14.51 10.84 5.84
N ILE A 452 14.86 9.91 6.73
CA ILE A 452 15.41 8.61 6.43
C ILE A 452 14.58 7.55 7.12
N GLY A 453 14.11 6.57 6.34
CA GLY A 453 13.70 5.27 6.83
C GLY A 453 14.56 4.18 6.21
N GLU A 454 15.03 3.23 7.01
CA GLU A 454 15.88 2.12 6.59
C GLU A 454 15.26 0.76 6.92
N TRP A 455 15.47 -0.20 6.01
CA TRP A 455 15.17 -1.60 6.21
C TRP A 455 16.44 -2.43 6.12
N ASP A 456 16.60 -3.31 7.11
CA ASP A 456 17.66 -4.30 7.17
C ASP A 456 17.13 -5.70 6.96
N PHE A 457 17.77 -6.44 6.05
CA PHE A 457 17.34 -7.80 5.72
C PHE A 457 18.47 -8.64 5.13
N MET A 458 18.26 -9.96 5.13
CA MET A 458 19.19 -10.94 4.57
C MET A 458 18.57 -11.61 3.35
N LEU A 459 19.33 -11.77 2.26
CA LEU A 459 18.88 -12.51 1.06
C LEU A 459 19.77 -13.71 0.72
N GLY A 460 19.14 -14.81 0.29
CA GLY A 460 19.83 -16.00 -0.20
C GLY A 460 20.46 -16.87 0.88
N LYS A 461 21.03 -18.01 0.48
CA LYS A 461 21.78 -18.94 1.37
C LYS A 461 21.05 -19.34 2.66
N GLY A 462 19.75 -19.60 2.56
CA GLY A 462 18.89 -19.94 3.70
C GLY A 462 17.81 -18.90 3.94
N TYR A 463 18.00 -17.69 3.42
CA TYR A 463 17.02 -16.61 3.43
C TYR A 463 16.21 -16.52 2.13
N PRO A 464 15.07 -15.81 2.14
CA PRO A 464 14.34 -15.46 0.93
C PRO A 464 15.25 -14.85 -0.14
N LYS A 465 14.87 -14.98 -1.41
CA LYS A 465 15.64 -14.39 -2.52
C LYS A 465 15.29 -12.94 -2.79
N GLN A 466 14.42 -12.37 -1.96
CA GLN A 466 13.74 -11.13 -2.28
C GLN A 466 13.13 -10.48 -1.04
N PHE A 467 13.05 -9.16 -1.07
CA PHE A 467 12.47 -8.30 -0.04
C PHE A 467 11.68 -7.16 -0.71
N ARG A 468 10.64 -6.66 -0.04
CA ARG A 468 9.95 -5.43 -0.46
C ARG A 468 9.84 -4.46 0.70
N GLY A 469 10.28 -3.23 0.48
CA GLY A 469 9.86 -2.07 1.25
C GLY A 469 8.70 -1.36 0.54
N VAL A 470 7.84 -0.72 1.32
CA VAL A 470 6.68 0.03 0.83
C VAL A 470 6.72 1.42 1.44
N GLU A 471 6.56 2.42 0.58
CA GLU A 471 6.42 3.82 0.98
C GLU A 471 5.12 4.39 0.48
N VAL A 472 4.51 5.27 1.27
CA VAL A 472 3.37 6.09 0.84
C VAL A 472 3.70 7.54 1.15
N VAL A 473 3.80 8.36 0.11
CA VAL A 473 4.28 9.74 0.23
C VAL A 473 3.28 10.71 -0.37
N GLY A 474 2.98 11.81 0.35
CA GLY A 474 1.93 12.75 -0.03
C GLY A 474 2.06 14.14 0.60
N VAL A 475 1.24 15.08 0.12
CA VAL A 475 1.11 16.45 0.67
C VAL A 475 -0.36 16.88 0.66
N THR A 476 -0.79 17.55 1.73
CA THR A 476 -2.15 18.10 1.85
C THR A 476 -2.17 19.45 2.57
N GLU A 477 -3.35 20.10 2.68
CA GLU A 477 -3.55 21.22 3.58
C GLU A 477 -3.30 20.80 5.04
N TYR A 478 -3.02 21.80 5.88
CA TYR A 478 -3.03 21.61 7.32
C TYR A 478 -4.47 21.62 7.86
N HIS A 479 -4.86 20.57 8.60
CA HIS A 479 -6.17 20.49 9.27
C HIS A 479 -6.02 20.52 10.77
N ASP A 480 -5.42 19.47 11.32
CA ASP A 480 -5.34 19.21 12.76
C ASP A 480 -4.08 18.44 13.17
N ALA A 481 -3.09 18.38 12.27
CA ALA A 481 -1.71 18.04 12.59
C ALA A 481 -1.21 18.88 13.76
N ASP A 482 -0.43 18.27 14.65
CA ASP A 482 0.17 18.99 15.76
C ASP A 482 1.55 18.40 16.07
N ASP A 483 2.41 19.26 16.62
CA ASP A 483 3.79 18.94 16.98
C ASP A 483 4.15 19.65 18.30
N ALA A 484 4.72 18.91 19.24
CA ALA A 484 5.03 19.39 20.59
C ALA A 484 6.03 20.56 20.58
N ASP A 485 6.93 20.64 19.60
CA ASP A 485 8.00 21.62 19.50
C ASP A 485 7.54 22.96 18.88
N ILE A 486 6.31 23.03 18.37
CA ILE A 486 5.62 24.31 18.08
C ILE A 486 5.54 25.18 19.35
N GLY A 487 5.33 24.56 20.52
CA GLY A 487 5.42 25.22 21.81
C GLY A 487 4.38 24.80 22.85
N GLN A 488 4.26 25.60 23.92
CA GLN A 488 3.44 25.24 25.07
C GLN A 488 1.95 25.07 24.70
N GLY A 489 1.43 23.85 24.88
CA GLY A 489 0.02 23.52 24.64
C GLY A 489 -0.21 22.66 23.41
N HIS A 490 0.84 22.43 22.62
CA HIS A 490 0.87 21.51 21.49
C HIS A 490 1.30 20.10 21.90
N THR A 491 0.97 19.12 21.07
CA THR A 491 1.23 17.69 21.24
C THR A 491 1.56 17.06 19.89
N ASN A 492 2.16 15.87 19.87
CA ASN A 492 2.37 15.16 18.59
C ASN A 492 1.06 14.48 18.18
N LYS A 493 0.47 14.98 17.09
CA LYS A 493 -0.75 14.45 16.50
C LYS A 493 -0.64 14.35 14.98
N LEU A 494 -0.94 13.17 14.45
CA LEU A 494 -1.05 12.94 13.00
C LEU A 494 -2.31 13.63 12.46
N ASP A 495 -2.17 14.29 11.32
CA ASP A 495 -3.27 14.94 10.60
C ASP A 495 -4.35 13.93 10.20
N SER A 496 -5.61 14.33 10.37
CA SER A 496 -6.78 13.52 10.05
C SER A 496 -6.88 13.15 8.57
N GLU A 497 -6.50 14.04 7.64
CA GLU A 497 -6.50 13.72 6.21
C GLU A 497 -5.37 12.74 5.86
N VAL A 498 -4.19 12.91 6.48
CA VAL A 498 -3.08 11.97 6.33
C VAL A 498 -3.50 10.57 6.78
N LEU A 499 -4.09 10.46 7.98
CA LEU A 499 -4.58 9.18 8.49
C LEU A 499 -5.66 8.58 7.57
N TYR A 500 -6.58 9.40 7.06
CA TYR A 500 -7.59 8.98 6.10
C TYR A 500 -6.97 8.33 4.85
N GLN A 501 -5.96 8.97 4.26
CA GLN A 501 -5.28 8.47 3.06
C GLN A 501 -4.49 7.17 3.33
N LEU A 502 -3.88 7.06 4.51
CA LEU A 502 -3.09 5.89 4.90
C LEU A 502 -3.98 4.69 5.26
N MET A 503 -5.13 4.90 5.91
CA MET A 503 -6.07 3.83 6.23
C MET A 503 -6.66 3.16 4.98
N GLU A 504 -6.82 3.90 3.89
CA GLU A 504 -7.22 3.30 2.62
C GLU A 504 -6.21 2.28 2.08
N ILE A 505 -4.92 2.51 2.34
CA ILE A 505 -3.83 1.69 1.82
C ILE A 505 -3.51 0.56 2.77
N PHE A 506 -3.36 0.86 4.06
CA PHE A 506 -2.91 -0.06 5.11
C PHE A 506 -4.03 -0.81 5.80
N ASN A 507 -5.29 -0.36 5.69
CA ASN A 507 -6.48 -1.00 6.23
C ASN A 507 -7.69 -0.91 5.25
N PRO A 508 -7.53 -1.31 3.97
CA PRO A 508 -8.62 -1.26 3.00
C PRO A 508 -9.79 -2.14 3.44
N LYS A 509 -10.99 -1.77 3.00
CA LYS A 509 -12.16 -2.65 3.10
C LYS A 509 -11.99 -3.80 2.09
N ASP A 510 -11.85 -5.01 2.61
CA ASP A 510 -11.51 -6.21 1.87
C ASP A 510 -12.74 -7.02 1.41
N LEU A 511 -12.52 -8.13 0.73
CA LEU A 511 -13.61 -8.98 0.22
C LEU A 511 -14.47 -9.56 1.35
N ASP A 512 -13.88 -9.88 2.51
CA ASP A 512 -14.63 -10.38 3.66
C ASP A 512 -15.58 -9.29 4.20
N TYR A 513 -15.07 -8.08 4.42
CA TYR A 513 -15.87 -6.92 4.80
C TYR A 513 -16.98 -6.64 3.78
N ALA A 514 -16.66 -6.67 2.49
CA ALA A 514 -17.63 -6.37 1.45
C ALA A 514 -18.78 -7.39 1.45
N ILE A 515 -18.48 -8.68 1.52
CA ILE A 515 -19.49 -9.74 1.50
C ILE A 515 -20.29 -9.78 2.80
N HIS A 516 -19.65 -9.48 3.92
CA HIS A 516 -20.26 -9.53 5.25
C HIS A 516 -20.66 -8.16 5.80
N LYS A 517 -20.72 -7.09 5.00
CA LYS A 517 -21.04 -5.74 5.50
C LYS A 517 -22.28 -5.69 6.40
N SER A 518 -22.26 -4.86 7.45
CA SER A 518 -23.32 -4.76 8.45
C SER A 518 -24.34 -3.63 8.20
N THR A 519 -23.98 -2.65 7.37
CA THR A 519 -24.71 -1.38 7.27
C THR A 519 -25.61 -1.28 6.05
N LYS A 520 -26.70 -0.51 6.17
CA LYS A 520 -27.54 -0.07 5.04
C LYS A 520 -27.35 1.43 4.81
N ARG A 521 -27.50 1.89 3.55
CA ARG A 521 -27.43 3.34 3.23
C ARG A 521 -28.81 3.95 3.09
N ALA A 522 -28.96 5.17 3.59
CA ALA A 522 -30.15 6.01 3.40
C ALA A 522 -29.77 7.34 2.75
N VAL A 523 -30.70 7.89 1.99
CA VAL A 523 -30.70 9.27 1.53
C VAL A 523 -32.04 9.90 1.85
N GLU A 524 -32.05 11.09 2.43
CA GLU A 524 -33.25 11.87 2.69
C GLU A 524 -33.05 13.32 2.25
N PHE A 525 -34.13 13.95 1.80
CA PHE A 525 -34.12 15.34 1.34
C PHE A 525 -35.12 16.11 2.18
N PHE A 526 -34.68 17.21 2.78
CA PHE A 526 -35.52 18.08 3.59
C PHE A 526 -35.53 19.49 3.01
N THR A 527 -36.72 20.04 2.79
CA THR A 527 -36.94 21.38 2.26
C THR A 527 -37.04 22.36 3.43
N TYR A 528 -36.22 23.41 3.39
CA TYR A 528 -36.24 24.45 4.40
C TYR A 528 -37.59 25.16 4.44
N SER A 529 -38.09 25.43 5.65
CA SER A 529 -39.46 25.88 6.00
C SER A 529 -40.59 24.82 5.95
N GLU A 530 -40.44 23.72 5.21
CA GLU A 530 -41.47 22.67 5.13
C GLU A 530 -41.20 21.51 6.10
N ASP A 531 -39.97 20.98 6.06
CA ASP A 531 -39.61 19.76 6.78
C ASP A 531 -38.87 20.02 8.11
N PHE A 532 -38.41 21.26 8.33
CA PHE A 532 -37.68 21.65 9.52
C PHE A 532 -38.63 21.88 10.70
N THR A 533 -38.24 21.38 11.87
CA THR A 533 -38.88 21.72 13.15
C THR A 533 -37.94 22.62 13.94
N ASP A 534 -38.22 23.92 13.93
CA ASP A 534 -37.35 24.97 14.47
C ASP A 534 -35.93 24.93 13.87
N ASP A 535 -35.00 24.24 14.53
CA ASP A 535 -33.58 24.16 14.18
C ASP A 535 -33.13 22.76 13.72
N TYR A 536 -34.05 21.79 13.57
CA TYR A 536 -33.65 20.42 13.22
C TYR A 536 -34.56 19.74 12.19
N VAL A 537 -34.02 18.70 11.55
CA VAL A 537 -34.76 17.71 10.75
C VAL A 537 -34.71 16.32 11.40
N LEU A 538 -35.73 15.50 11.16
CA LEU A 538 -35.85 14.16 11.74
C LEU A 538 -35.61 13.08 10.67
N LEU A 539 -34.63 12.22 10.91
CA LEU A 539 -34.28 11.11 10.03
C LEU A 539 -35.21 9.91 10.26
N ALA A 540 -35.46 9.13 9.21
CA ALA A 540 -36.28 7.93 9.27
C ALA A 540 -35.67 6.84 10.16
N HIS A 541 -34.35 6.63 10.04
CA HIS A 541 -33.60 5.61 10.77
C HIS A 541 -32.65 6.26 11.78
N GLN A 542 -32.19 5.47 12.76
CA GLN A 542 -31.14 5.91 13.68
C GLN A 542 -29.81 5.87 12.92
N PRO A 543 -29.18 7.03 12.65
CA PRO A 543 -27.89 7.04 11.96
C PRO A 543 -26.80 6.49 12.87
N LEU A 544 -25.75 5.95 12.26
CA LEU A 544 -24.51 5.61 12.97
C LEU A 544 -23.84 6.88 13.51
N TYR A 545 -23.33 6.80 14.74
CA TYR A 545 -22.50 7.84 15.34
C TYR A 545 -21.06 7.37 15.34
N VAL A 546 -20.32 7.82 14.32
CA VAL A 546 -18.93 7.42 14.04
C VAL A 546 -18.12 8.64 13.59
N ASP A 547 -16.81 8.52 13.59
CA ASP A 547 -15.88 9.58 13.19
C ASP A 547 -16.19 10.04 11.76
N TRP A 548 -16.36 11.34 11.59
CA TRP A 548 -16.95 11.89 10.36
C TRP A 548 -15.95 11.93 9.21
N ASP A 549 -14.72 12.26 9.53
CA ASP A 549 -13.53 12.44 8.69
C ASP A 549 -12.65 11.19 8.62
N ALA A 550 -13.03 10.09 9.28
CA ALA A 550 -12.35 8.81 9.15
C ALA A 550 -12.65 8.10 7.81
N TYR A 551 -11.68 7.33 7.33
CA TYR A 551 -11.77 6.61 6.06
C TYR A 551 -12.97 5.66 6.01
N CYS A 552 -13.94 6.01 5.16
CA CYS A 552 -15.10 5.17 4.85
C CYS A 552 -15.88 4.70 6.09
N SER A 553 -15.91 5.52 7.13
CA SER A 553 -16.52 5.24 8.43
C SER A 553 -18.02 5.02 8.42
N CYS A 554 -18.68 5.37 7.30
CA CYS A 554 -20.14 5.39 7.16
C CYS A 554 -20.86 6.50 7.94
N ALA A 555 -20.13 7.54 8.35
CA ALA A 555 -20.72 8.75 8.90
C ALA A 555 -21.71 9.42 7.94
N GLU A 556 -22.59 10.24 8.50
CA GLU A 556 -23.49 11.07 7.73
C GLU A 556 -22.77 12.13 6.89
N ARG A 557 -23.34 12.48 5.75
CA ARG A 557 -22.95 13.63 4.92
C ARG A 557 -24.19 14.47 4.67
N VAL A 558 -24.15 15.73 5.11
CA VAL A 558 -25.23 16.69 4.90
C VAL A 558 -24.78 17.65 3.80
N ILE A 559 -25.57 17.78 2.74
CA ILE A 559 -25.24 18.57 1.56
C ILE A 559 -26.33 19.61 1.34
N LEU A 560 -25.94 20.87 1.27
CA LEU A 560 -26.82 21.96 0.87
C LEU A 560 -27.10 21.90 -0.64
N ILE A 561 -28.36 22.05 -1.00
CA ILE A 561 -28.86 22.12 -2.37
C ILE A 561 -29.60 23.45 -2.55
N GLU A 562 -28.97 24.35 -3.30
CA GLU A 562 -29.52 25.66 -3.67
C GLU A 562 -29.89 25.62 -5.16
N ASP A 563 -31.05 26.17 -5.53
CA ASP A 563 -31.55 26.17 -6.91
C ASP A 563 -31.51 24.79 -7.60
N GLY A 564 -31.73 23.72 -6.80
CA GLY A 564 -31.71 22.34 -7.26
C GLY A 564 -30.32 21.77 -7.55
N LYS A 565 -29.23 22.40 -7.09
CA LYS A 565 -27.86 21.93 -7.28
C LYS A 565 -27.13 21.76 -5.94
N PRO A 566 -26.38 20.66 -5.73
CA PRO A 566 -25.46 20.55 -4.60
C PRO A 566 -24.43 21.67 -4.64
N THR A 567 -24.32 22.45 -3.56
CA THR A 567 -23.39 23.59 -3.47
C THR A 567 -22.30 23.41 -2.44
N ARG A 568 -22.61 22.77 -1.29
CA ARG A 568 -21.67 22.64 -0.17
C ARG A 568 -21.97 21.42 0.70
N VAL A 569 -20.93 20.68 1.11
CA VAL A 569 -21.01 19.69 2.21
C VAL A 569 -20.90 20.46 3.52
N LEU A 570 -21.84 20.23 4.43
CA LEU A 570 -21.91 20.90 5.72
C LEU A 570 -21.02 20.18 6.74
N ILE A 571 -20.43 20.95 7.66
CA ILE A 571 -19.46 20.46 8.65
C ILE A 571 -20.17 20.23 10.00
N PRO A 572 -20.05 19.04 10.62
CA PRO A 572 -20.58 18.80 11.96
C PRO A 572 -19.66 19.33 13.06
N LYS A 573 -20.26 19.65 14.20
CA LYS A 573 -19.54 20.07 15.41
C LYS A 573 -18.42 19.13 15.86
N ARG A 574 -18.57 17.83 15.62
CA ARG A 574 -17.60 16.82 16.07
C ARG A 574 -16.28 16.86 15.30
N VAL A 575 -16.25 17.50 14.14
CA VAL A 575 -15.03 17.72 13.33
C VAL A 575 -14.44 19.08 13.67
N GLN A 576 -15.26 20.13 13.61
CA GLN A 576 -14.85 21.48 13.94
C GLN A 576 -15.69 22.03 15.11
N PRO A 577 -15.14 22.07 16.35
CA PRO A 577 -15.92 22.45 17.53
C PRO A 577 -16.27 23.95 17.59
N THR A 578 -15.56 24.80 16.82
CA THR A 578 -15.73 26.26 16.83
C THR A 578 -16.55 26.81 15.67
N GLU A 579 -16.40 26.25 14.47
CA GLU A 579 -17.09 26.69 13.25
C GLU A 579 -17.74 25.47 12.59
N TYR A 580 -19.05 25.31 12.78
CA TYR A 580 -19.79 24.17 12.28
C TYR A 580 -21.21 24.56 11.85
N ASP A 581 -21.77 23.77 10.94
CA ASP A 581 -23.11 23.97 10.40
C ASP A 581 -24.18 23.21 11.20
N TYR A 582 -23.85 22.04 11.76
CA TYR A 582 -24.82 21.19 12.48
C TYR A 582 -24.22 20.31 13.59
N THR A 583 -25.09 19.66 14.37
CA THR A 583 -24.78 18.60 15.33
C THR A 583 -25.69 17.40 15.06
N LEU A 584 -25.13 16.20 15.10
CA LEU A 584 -25.88 14.95 15.02
C LEU A 584 -26.31 14.49 16.43
N ASP A 585 -27.60 14.33 16.65
CA ASP A 585 -28.18 13.58 17.78
C ASP A 585 -28.75 12.26 17.24
N ALA A 586 -27.86 11.26 17.12
CA ALA A 586 -28.18 9.97 16.53
C ALA A 586 -29.30 9.24 17.27
N ALA A 587 -29.27 9.25 18.62
CA ALA A 587 -30.24 8.55 19.45
C ALA A 587 -31.69 9.05 19.25
N ASN A 588 -31.85 10.35 18.95
CA ASN A 588 -33.16 10.94 18.65
C ASN A 588 -33.39 11.15 17.15
N LYS A 589 -32.48 10.66 16.29
CA LYS A 589 -32.55 10.77 14.82
C LYS A 589 -32.58 12.20 14.31
N LYS A 590 -31.84 13.13 14.93
CA LYS A 590 -31.89 14.56 14.58
C LYS A 590 -30.59 15.06 13.98
N ILE A 591 -30.70 15.86 12.93
CA ILE A 591 -29.66 16.80 12.49
C ILE A 591 -30.09 18.19 12.97
N ILE A 592 -29.32 18.76 13.91
CA ILE A 592 -29.61 20.05 14.55
C ILE A 592 -28.68 21.11 13.96
N PHE A 593 -29.23 22.09 13.27
CA PHE A 593 -28.48 23.13 12.57
C PHE A 593 -28.18 24.33 13.46
N THR A 594 -27.07 25.01 13.20
CA THR A 594 -26.72 26.24 13.92
C THR A 594 -27.57 27.42 13.44
N SER A 595 -27.74 28.42 14.32
CA SER A 595 -28.40 29.68 13.95
C SER A 595 -27.73 30.35 12.75
N ASN A 596 -26.38 30.30 12.67
CA ASN A 596 -25.63 30.88 11.56
C ASN A 596 -25.96 30.20 10.22
N PHE A 597 -26.08 28.86 10.21
CA PHE A 597 -26.50 28.14 9.02
C PHE A 597 -27.94 28.50 8.63
N LEU A 598 -28.86 28.51 9.60
CA LEU A 598 -30.28 28.81 9.36
C LEU A 598 -30.51 30.26 8.87
N GLU A 599 -29.64 31.20 9.24
CA GLU A 599 -29.64 32.57 8.72
C GLU A 599 -29.10 32.67 7.29
N SER A 600 -28.37 31.66 6.80
CA SER A 600 -27.74 31.64 5.48
C SER A 600 -28.56 30.93 4.39
N ILE A 601 -29.54 30.11 4.76
CA ILE A 601 -30.36 29.29 3.86
C ILE A 601 -31.70 29.97 3.51
N GLU A 602 -32.15 29.86 2.26
CA GLU A 602 -33.39 30.50 1.77
C GLU A 602 -34.59 29.53 1.75
N GLU A 603 -35.80 30.09 1.86
CA GLU A 603 -37.05 29.32 1.79
C GLU A 603 -37.13 28.53 0.47
N GLY A 604 -37.27 27.20 0.56
CA GLY A 604 -37.30 26.31 -0.59
C GLY A 604 -35.97 25.61 -0.93
N ASP A 605 -34.85 26.06 -0.36
CA ASP A 605 -33.58 25.32 -0.41
C ASP A 605 -33.72 23.96 0.28
N LYS A 606 -32.86 23.01 -0.09
CA LYS A 606 -32.91 21.65 0.46
C LYS A 606 -31.61 21.25 1.11
N VAL A 607 -31.70 20.35 2.08
CA VAL A 607 -30.56 19.59 2.59
C VAL A 607 -30.73 18.12 2.21
N LYS A 608 -29.74 17.56 1.52
CA LYS A 608 -29.60 16.12 1.24
C LYS A 608 -28.77 15.51 2.36
N VAL A 609 -29.35 14.58 3.11
CA VAL A 609 -28.67 13.84 4.18
C VAL A 609 -28.44 12.43 3.71
N LEU A 610 -27.18 12.05 3.59
CA LEU A 610 -26.72 10.69 3.35
C LEU A 610 -26.24 10.11 4.67
N TYR A 611 -26.62 8.90 5.03
CA TYR A 611 -26.16 8.29 6.28
C TYR A 611 -26.29 6.77 6.24
N SER A 612 -25.56 6.10 7.14
CA SER A 612 -25.75 4.67 7.38
C SER A 612 -26.52 4.39 8.64
N TYR A 613 -27.16 3.23 8.66
CA TYR A 613 -27.80 2.67 9.84
C TYR A 613 -27.64 1.14 9.85
N GLU A 614 -27.87 0.56 11.01
CA GLU A 614 -27.88 -0.88 11.23
C GLU A 614 -29.31 -1.39 11.48
N GLU A 615 -29.54 -2.63 11.08
CA GLU A 615 -30.77 -3.36 11.33
C GLU A 615 -30.40 -4.82 11.63
N THR A 616 -31.11 -5.46 12.57
CA THR A 616 -30.79 -6.82 13.02
C THR A 616 -31.87 -7.82 12.58
N HIS A 617 -31.47 -9.03 12.20
CA HIS A 617 -32.38 -10.14 11.90
C HIS A 617 -32.10 -11.35 12.81
N ASP A 618 -33.16 -11.97 13.35
CA ASP A 618 -33.02 -13.21 14.12
C ASP A 618 -32.56 -14.38 13.24
N LYS A 619 -31.57 -15.13 13.74
CA LYS A 619 -31.01 -16.32 13.09
C LYS A 619 -30.86 -17.48 14.06
N ALA A 620 -30.83 -18.68 13.47
CA ALA A 620 -30.54 -19.92 14.15
C ALA A 620 -29.61 -20.76 13.27
N TRP A 621 -28.55 -21.28 13.86
CA TRP A 621 -27.63 -22.24 13.25
C TRP A 621 -27.62 -23.51 14.09
N ILE A 622 -27.58 -24.67 13.44
CA ILE A 622 -27.65 -25.98 14.09
C ILE A 622 -26.59 -26.87 13.47
N TYR A 623 -25.82 -27.53 14.32
CA TYR A 623 -24.86 -28.56 13.97
C TYR A 623 -25.16 -29.84 14.75
N GLU A 624 -25.22 -30.97 14.04
CA GLU A 624 -25.40 -32.30 14.62
C GLU A 624 -24.20 -33.16 14.21
N GLY A 625 -23.39 -33.58 15.18
CA GLY A 625 -22.18 -34.35 14.89
C GLY A 625 -21.40 -34.76 16.13
N GLU A 626 -20.33 -35.53 15.92
CA GLU A 626 -19.33 -35.78 16.96
C GLU A 626 -18.32 -34.63 16.93
N TRP A 627 -18.05 -34.05 18.10
CA TRP A 627 -17.12 -32.93 18.28
C TRP A 627 -16.52 -32.95 19.69
N ASP A 628 -15.39 -32.28 19.88
CA ASP A 628 -14.65 -32.22 21.13
C ASP A 628 -14.49 -30.80 21.71
N ALA A 629 -13.87 -30.71 22.89
CA ALA A 629 -13.73 -29.47 23.66
C ALA A 629 -12.77 -28.43 23.06
N ASN A 630 -12.16 -28.70 21.91
CA ASN A 630 -11.32 -27.75 21.17
C ASN A 630 -11.88 -27.42 19.78
N ASP A 631 -13.01 -28.01 19.40
CA ASP A 631 -13.62 -27.71 18.11
C ASP A 631 -14.13 -26.28 18.07
N VAL A 632 -14.00 -25.72 16.88
CA VAL A 632 -14.35 -24.35 16.54
C VAL A 632 -15.47 -24.39 15.52
N PHE A 633 -16.61 -23.81 15.86
CA PHE A 633 -17.78 -23.78 15.00
C PHE A 633 -17.90 -22.44 14.30
N TYR A 634 -18.11 -22.47 12.98
CA TYR A 634 -18.26 -21.29 12.15
C TYR A 634 -19.73 -21.07 11.80
N LEU A 635 -20.27 -19.95 12.27
CA LEU A 635 -21.62 -19.53 11.91
C LEU A 635 -21.60 -19.04 10.45
N GLY A 636 -22.50 -19.58 9.62
CA GLY A 636 -22.53 -19.26 8.18
C GLY A 636 -22.85 -17.79 7.85
N ASN A 637 -23.28 -17.00 8.84
CA ASN A 637 -23.63 -15.59 8.71
C ASN A 637 -22.98 -14.76 9.82
N LYS A 638 -22.30 -13.68 9.42
CA LYS A 638 -21.56 -12.71 10.26
C LYS A 638 -21.62 -11.32 9.61
N PRO A 639 -21.33 -10.20 10.32
CA PRO A 639 -21.08 -10.10 11.75
C PRO A 639 -22.37 -10.21 12.57
N ILE A 640 -22.19 -10.70 13.78
CA ILE A 640 -23.25 -10.95 14.76
C ILE A 640 -23.40 -9.70 15.63
N GLU A 641 -24.63 -9.37 16.03
CA GLU A 641 -24.83 -8.32 17.03
C GLU A 641 -24.26 -8.79 18.38
N ASP A 642 -23.30 -8.04 18.92
CA ASP A 642 -22.65 -8.32 20.19
C ASP A 642 -23.65 -8.62 21.32
N GLY A 643 -23.45 -9.75 21.97
CA GLY A 643 -24.27 -10.22 23.09
C GLY A 643 -25.65 -10.77 22.71
N SER A 644 -25.95 -10.90 21.41
CA SER A 644 -27.23 -11.42 20.95
C SER A 644 -27.32 -12.96 20.93
N GLU A 645 -26.19 -13.64 21.12
CA GLU A 645 -26.11 -15.09 20.99
C GLU A 645 -26.71 -15.84 22.19
N GLU A 646 -27.38 -16.95 21.89
CA GLU A 646 -27.73 -17.98 22.86
C GLU A 646 -27.28 -19.33 22.31
N VAL A 647 -26.35 -19.97 23.02
CA VAL A 647 -25.81 -21.29 22.68
C VAL A 647 -26.53 -22.36 23.49
N PHE A 648 -26.94 -23.43 22.81
CA PHE A 648 -27.58 -24.60 23.37
C PHE A 648 -26.82 -25.85 22.94
N ILE A 649 -26.58 -26.76 23.87
CA ILE A 649 -26.07 -28.10 23.56
C ILE A 649 -27.08 -29.13 24.06
N ASP A 650 -27.55 -29.99 23.16
CA ASP A 650 -28.63 -30.96 23.40
C ASP A 650 -29.85 -30.32 24.10
N GLY A 651 -30.19 -29.10 23.67
CA GLY A 651 -31.29 -28.29 24.21
C GLY A 651 -31.02 -27.60 25.55
N SER A 652 -29.83 -27.76 26.14
CA SER A 652 -29.43 -27.07 27.38
C SER A 652 -28.66 -25.80 27.08
N LYS A 653 -29.12 -24.65 27.62
CA LYS A 653 -28.46 -23.35 27.43
C LYS A 653 -27.08 -23.33 28.10
N LYS A 654 -26.15 -22.61 27.46
CA LYS A 654 -24.74 -22.48 27.86
C LYS A 654 -24.36 -21.03 28.14
N ASP A 655 -23.38 -20.85 29.01
CA ASP A 655 -22.95 -19.54 29.51
C ASP A 655 -21.64 -19.09 28.83
N LYS A 656 -21.65 -17.86 28.29
CA LYS A 656 -20.47 -17.24 27.66
C LYS A 656 -19.32 -17.07 28.67
N GLY A 657 -18.08 -17.31 28.26
CA GLY A 657 -16.87 -17.23 29.07
C GLY A 657 -16.69 -18.38 30.06
N THR A 658 -17.68 -19.27 30.19
CA THR A 658 -17.60 -20.49 31.00
C THR A 658 -17.68 -21.74 30.13
N ASP A 659 -18.72 -21.85 29.29
CA ASP A 659 -18.93 -23.00 28.41
C ASP A 659 -18.38 -22.75 26.99
N TYR A 660 -18.43 -21.49 26.53
CA TYR A 660 -17.98 -21.11 25.18
C TYR A 660 -17.50 -19.66 25.13
N GLU A 661 -16.67 -19.37 24.13
CA GLU A 661 -16.29 -18.06 23.66
C GLU A 661 -16.89 -17.84 22.27
N ILE A 662 -17.22 -16.59 21.95
CA ILE A 662 -17.67 -16.20 20.62
C ILE A 662 -16.89 -14.98 20.16
N ASP A 663 -16.51 -15.01 18.88
CA ASP A 663 -16.03 -13.87 18.11
C ASP A 663 -17.17 -13.39 17.22
N TYR A 664 -17.64 -12.15 17.47
CA TYR A 664 -18.80 -11.58 16.80
C TYR A 664 -18.52 -11.17 15.35
N ASP A 665 -17.28 -10.77 15.07
CA ASP A 665 -16.83 -10.35 13.75
C ASP A 665 -16.63 -11.55 12.84
N SER A 666 -15.93 -12.59 13.33
CA SER A 666 -15.70 -13.81 12.56
C SER A 666 -16.86 -14.80 12.60
N GLY A 667 -17.82 -14.60 13.52
CA GLY A 667 -18.94 -15.52 13.74
C GLY A 667 -18.50 -16.89 14.24
N THR A 668 -17.43 -16.92 15.04
CA THR A 668 -16.78 -18.16 15.45
C THR A 668 -17.10 -18.47 16.91
N ILE A 669 -17.54 -19.69 17.19
CA ILE A 669 -17.77 -20.17 18.55
C ILE A 669 -16.73 -21.21 18.92
N LYS A 670 -15.98 -20.93 19.97
CA LYS A 670 -14.98 -21.83 20.55
C LYS A 670 -15.52 -22.39 21.86
N MET A 671 -15.50 -23.71 22.02
CA MET A 671 -15.94 -24.33 23.25
C MET A 671 -14.86 -24.19 24.34
N LEU A 672 -15.26 -23.78 25.55
CA LEU A 672 -14.40 -23.58 26.70
C LEU A 672 -14.57 -24.72 27.71
N LYS A 673 -14.22 -25.93 27.30
CA LYS A 673 -13.90 -27.06 28.20
C LYS A 673 -14.88 -27.34 29.37
N ASP A 674 -15.73 -28.35 29.18
CA ASP A 674 -16.04 -29.32 30.24
C ASP A 674 -15.94 -30.75 29.67
N SER A 675 -14.78 -31.38 29.86
CA SER A 675 -14.38 -32.66 29.22
C SER A 675 -15.01 -33.92 29.84
N GLU A 676 -15.95 -33.78 30.79
CA GLU A 676 -16.62 -34.93 31.40
C GLU A 676 -18.00 -35.25 30.79
N TYR A 677 -18.56 -34.38 29.94
CA TYR A 677 -19.94 -34.52 29.45
C TYR A 677 -20.09 -34.99 27.99
N TYR A 678 -19.09 -34.76 27.14
CA TYR A 678 -19.16 -35.06 25.71
C TYR A 678 -18.45 -36.40 25.42
N GLY A 679 -19.08 -37.48 25.88
CA GLY A 679 -18.62 -38.84 25.60
C GLY A 679 -18.75 -39.20 24.11
N THR A 680 -18.41 -40.43 23.74
CA THR A 680 -18.58 -40.94 22.36
C THR A 680 -20.07 -40.91 21.95
N GLY A 681 -20.45 -40.00 21.03
CA GLY A 681 -21.79 -39.89 20.47
C GLY A 681 -22.04 -38.55 19.77
N SER A 682 -23.03 -38.51 18.87
CA SER A 682 -23.46 -37.29 18.17
C SER A 682 -24.24 -36.36 19.11
N HIS A 683 -23.90 -35.08 19.11
CA HIS A 683 -24.49 -34.00 19.92
C HIS A 683 -25.06 -32.89 19.02
N GLU A 684 -26.16 -32.27 19.43
CA GLU A 684 -26.72 -31.08 18.76
C GLU A 684 -26.16 -29.81 19.41
N LEU A 685 -25.42 -29.00 18.63
CA LEU A 685 -25.09 -27.62 18.96
C LEU A 685 -26.05 -26.70 18.20
N LYS A 686 -26.84 -25.92 18.94
CA LYS A 686 -27.73 -24.90 18.38
C LYS A 686 -27.34 -23.53 18.89
N VAL A 687 -27.22 -22.58 17.97
CA VAL A 687 -26.90 -21.19 18.27
C VAL A 687 -27.97 -20.31 17.66
N THR A 688 -28.67 -19.54 18.50
CA THR A 688 -29.54 -18.45 18.02
C THR A 688 -28.84 -17.13 18.25
N TYR A 689 -28.91 -16.21 17.29
CA TYR A 689 -28.20 -14.94 17.34
C TYR A 689 -28.90 -13.92 16.46
N LYS A 690 -28.57 -12.64 16.62
CA LYS A 690 -29.01 -11.61 15.70
C LYS A 690 -27.89 -11.25 14.75
N LEU A 691 -28.23 -11.16 13.46
CA LEU A 691 -27.31 -10.82 12.39
C LEU A 691 -27.49 -9.36 11.99
N LEU A 692 -26.39 -8.61 11.86
CA LEU A 692 -26.43 -7.28 11.26
C LEU A 692 -26.74 -7.39 9.75
N GLY A 693 -27.82 -6.75 9.33
CA GLY A 693 -28.43 -6.88 8.00
C GLY A 693 -27.95 -5.82 7.02
N GLY A 694 -26.74 -5.95 6.47
CA GLY A 694 -26.26 -5.04 5.43
C GLY A 694 -27.03 -5.14 4.10
N ARG A 695 -26.89 -4.10 3.27
CA ARG A 695 -27.53 -4.01 1.95
C ARG A 695 -26.55 -3.61 0.85
N TYR A 696 -26.77 -4.17 -0.34
CA TYR A 696 -26.28 -3.64 -1.61
C TYR A 696 -27.39 -2.90 -2.33
N GLU A 697 -27.28 -1.57 -2.40
CA GLU A 697 -28.29 -0.69 -2.99
C GLU A 697 -28.46 -0.96 -4.48
N PHE A 698 -27.39 -1.28 -5.20
CA PHE A 698 -27.49 -1.55 -6.65
C PHE A 698 -26.71 -2.78 -7.07
N ILE A 699 -27.30 -3.53 -8.01
CA ILE A 699 -26.59 -4.51 -8.82
C ILE A 699 -26.69 -4.07 -10.27
N VAL A 700 -25.55 -3.86 -10.93
CA VAL A 700 -25.48 -3.21 -12.24
C VAL A 700 -24.79 -4.10 -13.27
N ALA A 701 -25.35 -4.09 -14.48
CA ALA A 701 -24.76 -4.69 -15.68
C ALA A 701 -24.50 -3.59 -16.73
N GLY A 702 -23.60 -3.86 -17.67
CA GLY A 702 -23.29 -2.94 -18.77
C GLY A 702 -24.39 -2.82 -19.82
N GLU A 703 -24.37 -1.76 -20.63
CA GLU A 703 -25.23 -1.62 -21.81
C GLU A 703 -24.39 -1.48 -23.10
N PRO A 704 -24.67 -2.28 -24.15
CA PRO A 704 -25.64 -3.37 -24.18
C PRO A 704 -25.21 -4.54 -23.30
N SER A 705 -26.14 -5.09 -22.51
CA SER A 705 -25.91 -6.31 -21.74
C SER A 705 -26.07 -7.51 -22.66
N HIS A 706 -25.08 -8.40 -22.69
CA HIS A 706 -25.29 -9.73 -23.23
C HIS A 706 -26.04 -10.59 -22.21
N VAL A 707 -26.77 -11.61 -22.69
CA VAL A 707 -27.52 -12.55 -21.82
C VAL A 707 -26.63 -13.12 -20.71
N VAL A 708 -25.36 -13.33 -21.01
CA VAL A 708 -24.36 -13.85 -20.09
C VAL A 708 -24.12 -12.92 -18.88
N ASP A 709 -24.11 -11.61 -19.08
CA ASP A 709 -23.93 -10.63 -18.00
C ASP A 709 -25.16 -10.60 -17.08
N SER A 710 -26.35 -10.69 -17.67
CA SER A 710 -27.62 -10.77 -16.94
C SER A 710 -27.74 -12.06 -16.11
N LEU A 711 -27.23 -13.19 -16.62
CA LEU A 711 -27.16 -14.43 -15.85
C LEU A 711 -26.14 -14.32 -14.70
N GLY A 712 -24.99 -13.68 -14.94
CA GLY A 712 -23.99 -13.41 -13.91
C GLY A 712 -24.53 -12.54 -12.77
N VAL A 713 -25.34 -11.53 -13.07
CA VAL A 713 -26.07 -10.73 -12.06
C VAL A 713 -26.95 -11.62 -11.17
N GLY A 714 -27.63 -12.61 -11.75
CA GLY A 714 -28.46 -13.55 -11.01
C GLY A 714 -27.65 -14.36 -9.98
N TYR A 715 -26.49 -14.86 -10.36
CA TYR A 715 -25.59 -15.58 -9.44
C TYR A 715 -25.00 -14.67 -8.36
N ALA A 716 -24.52 -13.47 -8.73
CA ALA A 716 -23.99 -12.52 -7.76
C ALA A 716 -25.05 -12.13 -6.70
N ALA A 717 -26.30 -11.92 -7.12
CA ALA A 717 -27.40 -11.65 -6.21
C ALA A 717 -27.72 -12.84 -5.29
N ALA A 718 -27.66 -14.08 -5.81
CA ALA A 718 -27.88 -15.29 -5.03
C ALA A 718 -26.80 -15.45 -3.93
N ALA A 719 -25.53 -15.27 -4.29
CA ALA A 719 -24.40 -15.34 -3.37
C ALA A 719 -24.56 -14.39 -2.17
N ILE A 720 -24.92 -13.14 -2.46
CA ILE A 720 -25.11 -12.09 -1.45
C ILE A 720 -26.33 -12.38 -0.57
N LYS A 721 -27.40 -12.90 -1.17
CA LYS A 721 -28.59 -13.31 -0.42
C LYS A 721 -28.35 -14.51 0.49
N ASN A 722 -27.49 -15.45 0.10
CA ASN A 722 -27.08 -16.58 0.95
C ASN A 722 -26.38 -16.10 2.25
N LYS A 723 -25.73 -14.94 2.21
CA LYS A 723 -25.17 -14.26 3.38
C LYS A 723 -26.16 -13.40 4.17
N ASN A 724 -27.45 -13.49 3.84
CA ASN A 724 -28.52 -12.67 4.44
C ASN A 724 -28.23 -11.18 4.34
N ARG A 725 -27.71 -10.77 3.18
CA ARG A 725 -27.64 -9.37 2.77
C ARG A 725 -28.79 -9.05 1.85
N GLU A 726 -29.31 -7.85 2.01
CA GLU A 726 -30.39 -7.35 1.17
C GLU A 726 -29.79 -6.94 -0.19
N THR A 727 -30.37 -7.46 -1.26
CA THR A 727 -30.16 -6.91 -2.61
C THR A 727 -31.29 -5.94 -2.89
N GLY A 728 -30.94 -4.75 -3.32
CA GLY A 728 -31.89 -3.68 -3.33
C GLY A 728 -32.84 -3.59 -4.55
N LEU A 729 -33.42 -2.40 -4.79
CA LEU A 729 -34.24 -1.97 -5.91
C LEU A 729 -33.52 -2.27 -7.22
N MET A 730 -34.30 -2.78 -8.16
CA MET A 730 -33.86 -2.89 -9.53
C MET A 730 -34.21 -1.59 -10.25
N GLY A 731 -33.52 -1.26 -11.33
CA GLY A 731 -33.64 0.07 -11.95
C GLY A 731 -35.05 0.46 -12.40
N MET A 732 -35.96 -0.50 -12.64
CA MET A 732 -37.38 -0.22 -12.92
C MET A 732 -38.18 0.22 -11.69
N ASP A 733 -37.80 -0.21 -10.49
CA ASP A 733 -38.47 0.17 -9.25
C ASP A 733 -38.14 1.61 -8.86
N ALA A 734 -36.96 2.09 -9.26
CA ALA A 734 -36.47 3.43 -8.98
C ALA A 734 -36.86 4.48 -10.06
N TYR A 735 -37.65 4.09 -11.06
CA TYR A 735 -38.07 4.96 -12.16
C TYR A 735 -39.10 6.01 -11.72
N LEU A 736 -38.69 7.29 -11.67
CA LEU A 736 -39.54 8.41 -11.23
C LEU A 736 -40.31 9.13 -12.35
N GLY A 737 -40.39 8.57 -13.57
CA GLY A 737 -41.26 9.11 -14.64
C GLY A 737 -40.84 10.45 -15.26
N THR A 738 -39.95 11.21 -14.62
CA THR A 738 -39.54 12.57 -15.01
C THR A 738 -38.15 12.63 -15.64
N ALA A 739 -37.32 11.60 -15.47
CA ALA A 739 -35.92 11.62 -15.92
C ALA A 739 -35.75 11.44 -17.45
N TYR A 740 -36.74 10.88 -18.14
CA TYR A 740 -36.69 10.57 -19.57
C TYR A 740 -38.05 10.79 -20.26
N GLU A 741 -38.64 11.98 -20.13
CA GLU A 741 -39.93 12.30 -20.77
C GLU A 741 -39.92 12.15 -22.31
N ASN A 742 -38.75 12.02 -22.96
CA ASN A 742 -38.60 12.02 -24.41
C ASN A 742 -37.99 10.74 -25.03
N ASP A 743 -37.62 9.71 -24.25
CA ASP A 743 -37.12 8.44 -24.81
C ASP A 743 -37.71 7.19 -24.12
N PRO A 744 -38.76 6.58 -24.70
CA PRO A 744 -39.37 5.36 -24.15
C PRO A 744 -38.50 4.10 -24.27
N GLN A 745 -37.27 4.18 -24.82
CA GLN A 745 -36.30 3.07 -24.86
C GLN A 745 -35.37 3.07 -23.63
N LEU A 746 -35.26 4.18 -22.89
CA LEU A 746 -34.40 4.35 -21.70
C LEU A 746 -35.20 4.32 -20.39
N LEU A 747 -36.08 3.32 -20.23
CA LEU A 747 -36.93 3.18 -19.04
C LEU A 747 -36.14 2.83 -17.76
N VAL A 748 -34.91 2.33 -17.90
CA VAL A 748 -34.03 2.01 -16.77
C VAL A 748 -32.96 3.10 -16.64
N PRO A 749 -32.86 3.79 -15.48
CA PRO A 749 -31.88 4.86 -15.28
C PRO A 749 -30.45 4.31 -15.15
N TYR A 750 -29.48 5.06 -15.65
CA TYR A 750 -28.06 4.75 -15.48
C TYR A 750 -27.51 5.26 -14.14
N VAL A 751 -26.72 4.42 -13.47
CA VAL A 751 -25.92 4.83 -12.30
C VAL A 751 -24.74 5.72 -12.69
N MET A 752 -24.32 5.70 -13.96
CA MET A 752 -23.19 6.50 -14.46
C MET A 752 -23.68 7.82 -15.06
N ARG A 753 -22.89 8.87 -14.84
CA ARG A 753 -23.18 10.24 -15.27
C ARG A 753 -23.02 10.40 -16.78
N TYR A 754 -24.01 11.01 -17.41
CA TYR A 754 -23.95 11.43 -18.80
C TYR A 754 -23.27 12.81 -18.90
N PHE A 755 -22.21 12.89 -19.70
CA PHE A 755 -21.45 14.10 -20.01
C PHE A 755 -21.68 14.60 -21.44
N GLY A 756 -22.22 13.75 -22.31
CA GLY A 756 -22.48 14.09 -23.70
C GLY A 756 -23.48 15.23 -23.87
N THR A 757 -23.47 15.82 -25.06
CA THR A 757 -24.45 16.85 -25.47
C THR A 757 -25.26 16.42 -26.69
N SER A 758 -24.92 15.26 -27.27
CA SER A 758 -25.45 14.76 -28.54
C SER A 758 -26.82 14.10 -28.40
N GLY A 759 -27.15 13.61 -27.20
CA GLY A 759 -28.29 12.74 -26.94
C GLY A 759 -28.18 11.36 -27.58
N LEU A 760 -27.00 10.98 -28.12
CA LEU A 760 -26.77 9.69 -28.78
C LEU A 760 -26.56 8.54 -27.78
N HIS A 761 -26.15 8.86 -26.55
CA HIS A 761 -25.91 7.89 -25.47
C HIS A 761 -24.86 6.82 -25.80
N ASP A 762 -23.83 7.18 -26.57
CA ASP A 762 -22.68 6.30 -26.80
C ASP A 762 -21.87 6.13 -25.50
N LYS A 763 -21.12 5.02 -25.33
CA LYS A 763 -20.25 4.79 -24.15
C LYS A 763 -19.37 6.00 -23.79
N TYR A 764 -18.84 6.67 -24.82
CA TYR A 764 -17.97 7.84 -24.64
C TYR A 764 -18.70 9.08 -24.13
N ASP A 765 -20.02 9.18 -24.30
CA ASP A 765 -20.81 10.27 -23.73
C ASP A 765 -20.94 10.14 -22.19
N TYR A 766 -20.60 9.00 -21.60
CA TYR A 766 -20.57 8.77 -20.14
C TYR A 766 -19.16 8.87 -19.56
N MET A 767 -18.23 9.43 -20.34
CA MET A 767 -16.89 9.75 -19.91
C MET A 767 -16.63 11.23 -20.13
N ASP A 768 -15.84 11.85 -19.25
CA ASP A 768 -15.36 13.20 -19.48
C ASP A 768 -14.26 13.25 -20.56
N SER A 769 -13.73 14.45 -20.83
CA SER A 769 -12.66 14.67 -21.81
C SER A 769 -11.38 13.89 -21.50
N SER A 770 -11.15 13.57 -20.22
CA SER A 770 -10.02 12.80 -19.71
C SER A 770 -10.32 11.30 -19.62
N LYS A 771 -11.45 10.86 -20.20
CA LYS A 771 -11.94 9.48 -20.21
C LYS A 771 -12.34 8.95 -18.83
N ARG A 772 -12.61 9.83 -17.86
CA ARG A 772 -13.08 9.43 -16.53
C ARG A 772 -14.60 9.24 -16.55
N ALA A 773 -15.06 8.12 -16.00
CA ALA A 773 -16.48 7.94 -15.66
C ALA A 773 -16.78 8.48 -14.25
N ALA A 774 -18.03 8.79 -13.95
CA ALA A 774 -18.47 9.26 -12.63
C ALA A 774 -19.87 8.74 -12.29
N LEU A 775 -20.17 8.62 -11.00
CA LEU A 775 -21.50 8.27 -10.51
C LEU A 775 -22.50 9.42 -10.74
N ARG A 776 -23.74 9.06 -11.05
CA ARG A 776 -24.84 10.00 -11.30
C ARG A 776 -25.69 10.18 -10.04
N ASP A 777 -25.34 11.16 -9.22
CA ASP A 777 -25.88 11.29 -7.85
C ASP A 777 -27.15 12.17 -7.72
N ASP A 778 -27.97 12.27 -8.76
CA ASP A 778 -29.06 13.27 -8.86
C ASP A 778 -30.47 12.72 -9.11
N TRP A 779 -30.64 11.49 -9.59
CA TRP A 779 -31.95 11.01 -10.06
C TRP A 779 -32.71 10.12 -9.07
N CYS A 780 -32.01 9.39 -8.19
CA CYS A 780 -32.65 8.53 -7.20
C CYS A 780 -32.83 9.31 -5.89
N THR A 781 -34.08 9.42 -5.42
CA THR A 781 -34.40 10.10 -4.16
C THR A 781 -34.76 9.13 -3.03
N GLU A 782 -34.88 7.83 -3.35
CA GLU A 782 -35.14 6.80 -2.36
C GLU A 782 -33.82 6.28 -1.78
N TRP A 783 -32.84 5.97 -2.63
CA TRP A 783 -31.54 5.44 -2.23
C TRP A 783 -30.36 6.23 -2.79
N PRO A 784 -29.25 6.31 -2.04
CA PRO A 784 -28.07 7.04 -2.47
C PRO A 784 -27.36 6.33 -3.61
N ILE A 785 -26.74 7.08 -4.52
CA ILE A 785 -25.86 6.55 -5.58
C ILE A 785 -24.40 6.80 -5.22
N SER A 786 -24.02 8.05 -4.94
CA SER A 786 -22.77 8.31 -4.21
C SER A 786 -22.94 7.79 -2.78
N SER A 787 -21.92 7.13 -2.24
CA SER A 787 -21.95 6.36 -0.97
C SER A 787 -22.69 5.01 -1.00
N ALA A 788 -23.25 4.62 -2.15
CA ALA A 788 -23.93 3.34 -2.29
C ALA A 788 -22.98 2.15 -2.14
N ASN A 789 -23.52 0.99 -1.77
CA ASN A 789 -22.84 -0.28 -2.00
C ASN A 789 -23.34 -0.86 -3.33
N ILE A 790 -22.43 -1.10 -4.27
CA ILE A 790 -22.73 -1.48 -5.66
C ILE A 790 -22.04 -2.80 -6.00
N ILE A 791 -22.80 -3.73 -6.59
CA ILE A 791 -22.24 -4.92 -7.24
C ILE A 791 -22.25 -4.67 -8.74
N SER A 792 -21.09 -4.77 -9.38
CA SER A 792 -20.94 -4.64 -10.83
C SER A 792 -20.57 -5.97 -11.46
N VAL A 793 -21.34 -6.40 -12.45
CA VAL A 793 -21.05 -7.63 -13.21
C VAL A 793 -20.80 -7.29 -14.67
N GLY A 794 -19.72 -7.85 -15.23
CA GLY A 794 -19.28 -7.62 -16.61
C GLY A 794 -18.04 -6.75 -16.71
N GLY A 795 -17.22 -7.01 -17.72
CA GLY A 795 -15.89 -6.41 -17.85
C GLY A 795 -15.88 -4.90 -18.12
N PRO A 796 -14.74 -4.22 -17.85
CA PRO A 796 -14.60 -2.75 -18.00
C PRO A 796 -14.76 -2.25 -19.45
N LEU A 797 -14.73 -3.15 -20.44
CA LEU A 797 -15.01 -2.82 -21.82
C LEU A 797 -16.50 -2.61 -22.10
N VAL A 798 -17.39 -3.27 -21.36
CA VAL A 798 -18.84 -3.26 -21.60
C VAL A 798 -19.64 -2.66 -20.44
N ASN A 799 -19.09 -2.63 -19.22
CA ASN A 799 -19.73 -2.07 -18.04
C ASN A 799 -18.92 -0.88 -17.51
N LEU A 800 -19.53 0.31 -17.48
CA LEU A 800 -18.89 1.55 -17.05
C LEU A 800 -18.69 1.65 -15.53
N ALA A 801 -19.48 0.95 -14.72
CA ALA A 801 -19.23 0.88 -13.28
C ALA A 801 -17.98 0.03 -13.01
N THR A 802 -17.82 -1.12 -13.69
CA THR A 802 -16.56 -1.88 -13.65
C THR A 802 -15.39 -1.06 -14.21
N TYR A 803 -15.60 -0.29 -15.29
CA TYR A 803 -14.58 0.63 -15.82
C TYR A 803 -14.15 1.68 -14.80
N TYR A 804 -15.08 2.22 -14.02
CA TYR A 804 -14.78 3.16 -12.94
C TYR A 804 -13.90 2.51 -11.87
N PHE A 805 -14.26 1.31 -11.40
CA PHE A 805 -13.49 0.58 -10.37
C PHE A 805 -12.15 0.02 -10.87
N ASN A 806 -11.99 -0.18 -12.18
CA ASN A 806 -10.78 -0.77 -12.77
C ASN A 806 -9.49 -0.01 -12.44
N ASP A 807 -9.55 1.31 -12.29
CA ASP A 807 -8.38 2.15 -11.95
C ASP A 807 -7.98 2.03 -10.47
N PHE A 808 -8.81 1.38 -9.65
CA PHE A 808 -8.65 1.32 -8.21
C PHE A 808 -8.38 -0.09 -7.67
N THR A 809 -8.77 -1.14 -8.40
CA THR A 809 -8.56 -2.53 -7.96
C THR A 809 -7.15 -3.03 -8.27
N GLU A 810 -6.65 -3.96 -7.45
CA GLU A 810 -5.29 -4.52 -7.58
C GLU A 810 -5.19 -5.58 -8.68
N ALA A 811 -6.30 -6.23 -8.99
CA ALA A 811 -6.49 -6.95 -10.25
C ALA A 811 -7.31 -6.08 -11.20
N PHE A 812 -6.76 -5.74 -12.37
CA PHE A 812 -7.42 -4.84 -13.31
C PHE A 812 -7.16 -5.23 -14.77
N TYR A 813 -7.98 -4.70 -15.68
CA TYR A 813 -7.80 -4.88 -17.12
C TYR A 813 -6.80 -3.87 -17.69
N GLY A 814 -5.74 -4.38 -18.32
CA GLY A 814 -4.76 -3.57 -19.04
C GLY A 814 -5.32 -3.06 -20.36
N HIS A 815 -6.18 -2.04 -20.32
CA HIS A 815 -6.84 -1.50 -21.50
C HIS A 815 -5.80 -1.00 -22.54
N PRO A 816 -5.89 -1.39 -23.82
CA PRO A 816 -4.87 -1.08 -24.82
C PRO A 816 -4.59 0.42 -25.02
N SER A 817 -5.59 1.28 -24.80
CA SER A 817 -5.43 2.74 -24.88
C SER A 817 -4.64 3.39 -23.74
N PHE A 818 -4.43 2.66 -22.64
CA PHE A 818 -3.78 3.15 -21.41
C PHE A 818 -2.55 2.31 -21.05
N THR A 819 -2.26 1.24 -21.81
CA THR A 819 -1.25 0.25 -21.43
C THR A 819 -0.21 0.13 -22.54
N PRO A 820 0.81 1.01 -22.55
CA PRO A 820 1.89 0.93 -23.53
C PRO A 820 2.81 -0.27 -23.29
N TYR A 821 2.82 -0.82 -22.06
CA TYR A 821 3.52 -2.05 -21.73
C TYR A 821 2.84 -3.27 -22.34
N GLY A 822 3.44 -3.80 -23.41
CA GLY A 822 2.91 -4.91 -24.21
C GLY A 822 2.41 -6.12 -23.40
N PRO A 823 3.14 -6.60 -22.38
CA PRO A 823 2.71 -7.75 -21.57
C PRO A 823 1.44 -7.55 -20.75
N TRP A 824 1.00 -6.32 -20.49
CA TRP A 824 -0.25 -6.03 -19.78
C TRP A 824 -1.40 -5.73 -20.75
N ASN A 825 -1.09 -5.42 -22.00
CA ASN A 825 -2.07 -5.00 -22.99
C ASN A 825 -3.09 -6.11 -23.29
N GLY A 826 -4.35 -5.87 -22.94
CA GLY A 826 -5.46 -6.80 -23.14
C GLY A 826 -5.55 -7.94 -22.11
N ALA A 827 -4.78 -7.87 -21.02
CA ALA A 827 -4.71 -8.91 -19.99
C ALA A 827 -5.43 -8.49 -18.70
N VAL A 828 -5.69 -9.47 -17.82
CA VAL A 828 -5.85 -9.20 -16.38
C VAL A 828 -4.46 -9.01 -15.79
N CYS A 829 -4.21 -7.86 -15.17
CA CYS A 829 -2.92 -7.49 -14.61
C CYS A 829 -2.99 -7.59 -13.08
N ALA A 830 -2.01 -8.27 -12.47
CA ALA A 830 -1.86 -8.35 -11.03
C ALA A 830 -0.86 -7.27 -10.56
N LEU A 831 -1.37 -6.12 -10.11
CA LEU A 831 -0.57 -4.92 -9.87
C LEU A 831 0.46 -5.11 -8.75
N THR A 832 -0.01 -5.59 -7.59
CA THR A 832 0.80 -5.66 -6.37
C THR A 832 1.61 -6.94 -6.28
N CYS A 833 1.25 -7.98 -7.04
CA CYS A 833 2.06 -9.19 -7.12
C CYS A 833 3.49 -8.83 -7.54
N TRP A 834 4.45 -9.56 -6.99
CA TRP A 834 5.85 -9.31 -7.27
C TRP A 834 6.18 -9.43 -8.77
N SER A 835 5.75 -10.53 -9.40
CA SER A 835 6.11 -10.86 -10.77
C SER A 835 5.42 -9.98 -11.82
N LYS A 836 4.52 -9.07 -11.39
CA LYS A 836 3.70 -8.22 -12.26
C LYS A 836 2.98 -9.05 -13.34
N ASN A 837 2.47 -10.22 -12.93
CA ASN A 837 1.86 -11.22 -13.79
C ASN A 837 0.71 -10.64 -14.61
N ALA A 838 0.54 -11.18 -15.82
CA ALA A 838 -0.54 -10.86 -16.73
C ALA A 838 -1.18 -12.12 -17.28
N TYR A 839 -2.51 -12.14 -17.30
CA TYR A 839 -3.30 -13.32 -17.63
C TYR A 839 -4.23 -13.08 -18.82
N TYR A 840 -4.21 -14.03 -19.76
CA TYR A 840 -4.90 -13.95 -21.05
C TYR A 840 -5.85 -15.13 -21.25
N SER A 841 -7.12 -14.85 -21.51
CA SER A 841 -8.09 -15.90 -21.89
C SER A 841 -7.86 -16.39 -23.32
N ASN A 842 -8.14 -17.69 -23.52
CA ASN A 842 -8.18 -18.36 -24.81
C ASN A 842 -9.32 -19.42 -24.82
N GLU A 843 -9.34 -20.30 -25.81
CA GLU A 843 -10.40 -21.30 -25.96
C GLU A 843 -10.42 -22.32 -24.80
N ASP A 844 -9.25 -22.75 -24.34
CA ASP A 844 -9.02 -23.77 -23.30
C ASP A 844 -9.09 -23.21 -21.87
N TYR A 845 -8.68 -21.94 -21.69
CA TYR A 845 -8.62 -21.30 -20.37
C TYR A 845 -9.23 -19.90 -20.38
N GLY A 846 -9.95 -19.56 -19.31
CA GLY A 846 -10.46 -18.22 -19.04
C GLY A 846 -9.78 -17.60 -17.82
N TYR A 847 -9.79 -16.28 -17.75
CA TYR A 847 -9.39 -15.55 -16.56
C TYR A 847 -10.45 -14.52 -16.16
N ALA A 848 -10.64 -14.38 -14.85
CA ALA A 848 -11.61 -13.48 -14.26
C ALA A 848 -11.11 -12.85 -12.97
N VAL A 849 -11.75 -11.76 -12.60
CA VAL A 849 -11.48 -10.94 -11.43
C VAL A 849 -12.72 -10.88 -10.56
N ILE A 850 -12.50 -11.10 -9.26
CA ILE A 850 -13.43 -10.74 -8.20
C ILE A 850 -12.67 -9.79 -7.29
N ALA A 851 -13.11 -8.54 -7.23
CA ALA A 851 -12.41 -7.52 -6.46
C ALA A 851 -13.39 -6.61 -5.74
N THR A 852 -12.89 -5.96 -4.71
CA THR A 852 -13.61 -4.89 -4.02
C THR A 852 -12.74 -3.66 -3.87
N TYR A 853 -13.40 -2.51 -3.79
CA TYR A 853 -12.78 -1.23 -3.52
C TYR A 853 -13.79 -0.30 -2.89
N TYR A 854 -13.35 0.53 -1.97
CA TYR A 854 -14.18 1.51 -1.30
C TYR A 854 -13.64 2.91 -1.63
N ASP A 855 -14.39 3.68 -2.41
CA ASP A 855 -13.89 4.95 -2.96
C ASP A 855 -14.00 6.14 -1.99
N LEU A 856 -13.38 7.26 -2.36
CA LEU A 856 -13.43 8.52 -1.60
C LEU A 856 -14.83 9.15 -1.53
N ASN A 857 -15.77 8.69 -2.35
CA ASN A 857 -17.18 9.07 -2.28
C ASN A 857 -17.95 8.27 -1.23
N GLY A 858 -17.31 7.36 -0.50
CA GLY A 858 -18.05 6.53 0.43
C GLY A 858 -18.67 5.28 -0.23
N THR A 859 -18.38 5.01 -1.51
CA THR A 859 -19.04 3.98 -2.33
C THR A 859 -18.24 2.68 -2.28
N LEU A 860 -18.87 1.59 -1.84
CA LEU A 860 -18.28 0.26 -1.84
C LEU A 860 -18.64 -0.48 -3.13
N GLY A 861 -17.66 -0.90 -3.91
CA GLY A 861 -17.83 -1.74 -5.09
C GLY A 861 -17.46 -3.20 -4.82
N ILE A 862 -18.27 -4.15 -5.28
CA ILE A 862 -17.82 -5.50 -5.63
C ILE A 862 -17.88 -5.60 -7.16
N VAL A 863 -16.76 -5.93 -7.80
CA VAL A 863 -16.70 -6.14 -9.25
C VAL A 863 -16.42 -7.60 -9.57
N ILE A 864 -17.24 -8.17 -10.46
CA ILE A 864 -17.11 -9.56 -10.93
C ILE A 864 -17.09 -9.54 -12.45
N TRP A 865 -15.95 -9.89 -13.04
CA TRP A 865 -15.82 -9.87 -14.50
C TRP A 865 -14.76 -10.83 -15.00
N GLY A 866 -14.98 -11.36 -16.20
CA GLY A 866 -14.01 -12.15 -16.95
C GLY A 866 -13.54 -11.42 -18.20
N VAL A 867 -12.37 -11.80 -18.73
CA VAL A 867 -11.85 -11.23 -19.99
C VAL A 867 -12.86 -11.44 -21.13
N TRP A 868 -13.51 -12.61 -21.17
CA TRP A 868 -14.64 -12.89 -22.06
C TRP A 868 -15.96 -13.02 -21.31
N GLY A 869 -17.08 -12.95 -22.04
CA GLY A 869 -18.42 -13.13 -21.45
C GLY A 869 -18.60 -14.50 -20.79
N ARG A 870 -18.08 -15.57 -21.40
CA ARG A 870 -18.06 -16.94 -20.81
C ARG A 870 -17.37 -16.95 -19.44
N ASP A 871 -16.22 -16.29 -19.35
CA ASP A 871 -15.42 -16.20 -18.13
C ASP A 871 -16.17 -15.41 -17.04
N THR A 872 -16.87 -14.33 -17.42
CA THR A 872 -17.71 -13.55 -16.50
C THR A 872 -18.82 -14.40 -15.88
N TYR A 873 -19.49 -15.22 -16.70
CA TYR A 873 -20.54 -16.11 -16.21
C TYR A 873 -20.02 -17.14 -15.23
N TYR A 874 -18.94 -17.85 -15.59
CA TYR A 874 -18.40 -18.88 -14.72
C TYR A 874 -17.75 -18.31 -13.46
N ALA A 875 -17.17 -17.11 -13.51
CA ALA A 875 -16.71 -16.41 -12.32
C ALA A 875 -17.87 -16.03 -11.38
N ALA A 876 -18.99 -15.54 -11.92
CA ALA A 876 -20.17 -15.23 -11.11
C ALA A 876 -20.81 -16.50 -10.51
N LYS A 877 -20.87 -17.59 -11.28
CA LYS A 877 -21.30 -18.90 -10.78
C LYS A 877 -20.37 -19.41 -9.67
N TRP A 878 -19.06 -19.36 -9.89
CA TRP A 878 -18.08 -19.74 -8.90
C TRP A 878 -18.20 -18.89 -7.62
N PHE A 879 -18.46 -17.58 -7.77
CA PHE A 879 -18.69 -16.69 -6.65
C PHE A 879 -19.90 -17.13 -5.82
N ASP A 880 -21.03 -17.49 -6.44
CA ASP A 880 -22.20 -18.03 -5.73
C ASP A 880 -21.91 -19.37 -5.03
N GLU A 881 -21.21 -20.28 -5.70
CA GLU A 881 -21.00 -21.64 -5.23
C GLU A 881 -19.88 -21.77 -4.17
N HIS A 882 -18.83 -20.93 -4.23
CA HIS A 882 -17.58 -21.18 -3.50
C HIS A 882 -17.06 -20.01 -2.67
N ILE A 883 -17.46 -18.75 -2.93
CA ILE A 883 -16.83 -17.61 -2.24
C ILE A 883 -16.95 -17.70 -0.72
N HIS A 884 -18.03 -18.32 -0.24
CA HIS A 884 -18.30 -18.46 1.19
C HIS A 884 -17.33 -19.37 1.92
N ASP A 885 -16.86 -20.41 1.25
CA ASP A 885 -15.87 -21.33 1.79
C ASP A 885 -14.47 -20.73 1.62
N VAL A 886 -14.23 -20.11 0.45
CA VAL A 886 -12.96 -19.45 0.17
C VAL A 886 -12.65 -18.36 1.19
N LEU A 887 -13.61 -17.51 1.56
CA LEU A 887 -13.38 -16.44 2.56
C LEU A 887 -12.94 -16.97 3.93
N GLN A 888 -13.25 -18.21 4.31
CA GLN A 888 -12.81 -18.79 5.58
C GLN A 888 -11.32 -19.15 5.58
N HIS A 889 -10.74 -19.30 4.39
CA HIS A 889 -9.37 -19.73 4.17
C HIS A 889 -8.55 -18.70 3.39
N LEU A 890 -9.21 -17.62 2.95
CA LEU A 890 -8.58 -16.52 2.28
C LEU A 890 -7.75 -15.78 3.30
N LYS A 891 -6.57 -15.38 2.85
CA LYS A 891 -5.73 -14.49 3.61
C LYS A 891 -6.54 -13.25 4.02
N PRO A 892 -6.60 -12.90 5.33
CA PRO A 892 -7.31 -11.72 5.79
C PRO A 892 -6.87 -10.51 4.97
N HIS A 893 -7.80 -9.62 4.61
CA HIS A 893 -7.52 -8.35 3.93
C HIS A 893 -7.22 -8.41 2.43
N ALA A 894 -7.50 -9.55 1.80
CA ALA A 894 -7.48 -9.66 0.35
C ALA A 894 -8.58 -8.80 -0.32
N THR A 895 -8.17 -7.89 -1.20
CA THR A 895 -9.07 -6.99 -1.93
C THR A 895 -9.41 -7.50 -3.32
N SER A 896 -8.55 -8.33 -3.92
CA SER A 896 -8.74 -8.86 -5.28
C SER A 896 -8.30 -10.33 -5.41
N LEU A 897 -9.07 -11.09 -6.19
CA LEU A 897 -8.77 -12.45 -6.62
C LEU A 897 -8.67 -12.49 -8.14
N ILE A 898 -7.69 -13.23 -8.66
CA ILE A 898 -7.66 -13.64 -10.06
C ILE A 898 -7.96 -15.13 -10.14
N LEU A 899 -9.03 -15.47 -10.85
CA LEU A 899 -9.46 -16.83 -11.11
C LEU A 899 -8.98 -17.27 -12.48
N LYS A 900 -8.37 -18.46 -12.56
CA LYS A 900 -8.20 -19.22 -13.79
C LYS A 900 -9.34 -20.22 -13.90
N ILE A 901 -9.99 -20.24 -15.06
CA ILE A 901 -11.12 -21.11 -15.39
C ILE A 901 -10.63 -22.08 -16.46
N ILE A 902 -10.74 -23.38 -16.21
CA ILE A 902 -10.20 -24.44 -17.07
C ILE A 902 -11.36 -25.09 -17.80
N TYR A 903 -11.42 -24.93 -19.12
CA TYR A 903 -12.51 -25.44 -19.98
C TYR A 903 -12.16 -26.73 -20.72
N THR A 904 -10.89 -27.13 -20.68
CA THR A 904 -10.40 -28.34 -21.33
C THR A 904 -9.57 -29.12 -20.31
N ALA A 905 -9.83 -30.42 -20.20
CA ALA A 905 -9.11 -31.30 -19.30
C ALA A 905 -7.57 -31.21 -19.47
N ASP A 906 -6.88 -31.14 -18.33
CA ASP A 906 -5.42 -31.20 -18.23
C ASP A 906 -4.98 -32.30 -17.24
N ASP A 907 -3.67 -32.42 -17.00
CA ASP A 907 -3.13 -33.48 -16.13
C ASP A 907 -3.61 -33.35 -14.67
N ASP A 908 -3.87 -32.12 -14.21
CA ASP A 908 -4.32 -31.82 -12.86
C ASP A 908 -5.86 -31.78 -12.75
N HIS A 909 -6.57 -31.61 -13.86
CA HIS A 909 -8.03 -31.47 -13.99
C HIS A 909 -8.58 -32.36 -15.11
N PRO A 910 -8.53 -33.70 -14.98
CA PRO A 910 -8.84 -34.63 -16.08
C PRO A 910 -10.33 -34.68 -16.46
N THR A 911 -11.21 -34.07 -15.66
CA THR A 911 -12.66 -34.03 -15.81
C THR A 911 -13.18 -32.70 -16.35
N ALA A 912 -12.33 -31.68 -16.45
CA ALA A 912 -12.76 -30.35 -16.86
C ALA A 912 -13.22 -30.32 -18.33
N ASP A 913 -14.37 -29.70 -18.57
CA ASP A 913 -14.89 -29.46 -19.91
C ASP A 913 -15.62 -28.10 -20.02
N ALA A 914 -16.02 -27.72 -21.23
CA ALA A 914 -16.63 -26.41 -21.48
C ALA A 914 -17.99 -26.21 -20.77
N GLU A 915 -18.69 -27.29 -20.42
CA GLU A 915 -19.95 -27.31 -19.67
C GLU A 915 -19.70 -27.43 -18.15
N HIS A 916 -18.58 -28.04 -17.77
CA HIS A 916 -18.16 -28.33 -16.39
C HIS A 916 -16.70 -27.88 -16.16
N PRO A 917 -16.43 -26.56 -16.12
CA PRO A 917 -15.07 -26.09 -15.94
C PRO A 917 -14.55 -26.34 -14.51
N ALA A 918 -13.23 -26.45 -14.40
CA ALA A 918 -12.53 -26.40 -13.12
C ALA A 918 -11.99 -24.98 -12.85
N PHE A 919 -11.64 -24.69 -11.60
CA PHE A 919 -11.24 -23.35 -11.16
C PHE A 919 -10.00 -23.40 -10.27
N GLU A 920 -9.09 -22.45 -10.49
CA GLU A 920 -7.92 -22.20 -9.65
C GLU A 920 -7.85 -20.71 -9.29
N ILE A 921 -7.58 -20.38 -8.02
CA ILE A 921 -7.21 -19.02 -7.64
C ILE A 921 -5.71 -18.84 -7.88
N VAL A 922 -5.35 -18.04 -8.88
CA VAL A 922 -3.94 -17.86 -9.27
C VAL A 922 -3.28 -16.68 -8.57
N GLU A 923 -4.07 -15.69 -8.11
CA GLU A 923 -3.57 -14.55 -7.34
C GLU A 923 -4.56 -14.16 -6.23
N VAL A 924 -4.01 -13.82 -5.06
CA VAL A 924 -4.71 -13.21 -3.93
C VAL A 924 -3.96 -11.92 -3.60
N LEU A 925 -4.58 -10.77 -3.86
CA LEU A 925 -3.91 -9.47 -3.82
C LEU A 925 -4.51 -8.58 -2.75
N GLY A 926 -3.64 -7.89 -2.03
CA GLY A 926 -3.94 -6.69 -1.25
C GLY A 926 -3.21 -5.49 -1.84
N THR A 927 -3.39 -4.31 -1.26
CA THR A 927 -2.84 -3.04 -1.77
C THR A 927 -1.30 -3.00 -1.78
N ILE A 928 -0.64 -3.78 -0.92
CA ILE A 928 0.84 -3.79 -0.81
C ILE A 928 1.47 -5.19 -0.81
N SER A 929 0.68 -6.23 -1.10
CA SER A 929 1.01 -7.65 -0.92
C SER A 929 2.22 -8.20 -1.70
N GLU A 930 3.03 -9.10 -1.11
CA GLU A 930 4.19 -9.75 -1.77
C GLU A 930 4.02 -11.22 -2.14
N THR A 931 3.23 -11.97 -1.37
CA THR A 931 3.18 -13.42 -1.46
C THR A 931 2.35 -13.90 -2.64
N SER A 932 2.80 -14.95 -3.33
CA SER A 932 1.94 -15.72 -4.24
C SER A 932 0.80 -16.40 -3.48
N CYS A 933 -0.29 -16.75 -4.19
CA CYS A 933 -1.48 -17.40 -3.65
C CYS A 933 -1.12 -18.60 -2.74
N THR A 934 -1.10 -18.38 -1.44
CA THR A 934 -1.00 -19.42 -0.42
C THR A 934 -2.34 -19.45 0.29
N MET A 935 -3.28 -20.21 -0.28
CA MET A 935 -4.34 -20.80 0.55
C MET A 935 -3.66 -21.67 1.62
N ASN A 936 -4.22 -21.66 2.84
CA ASN A 936 -3.69 -22.34 4.01
C ASN A 936 -3.18 -23.78 3.68
N PRO A 937 -1.92 -24.15 4.04
CA PRO A 937 -1.31 -25.43 3.67
C PRO A 937 -2.10 -26.69 4.03
N ASP A 938 -2.98 -26.61 5.03
CA ASP A 938 -3.80 -27.74 5.48
C ASP A 938 -4.96 -28.10 4.53
N HIS A 939 -5.22 -27.28 3.50
CA HIS A 939 -6.30 -27.50 2.54
C HIS A 939 -5.89 -27.28 1.09
N SER A 940 -4.88 -28.03 0.62
CA SER A 940 -4.52 -28.10 -0.81
C SER A 940 -5.67 -28.56 -1.73
N GLU A 941 -6.75 -29.09 -1.16
CA GLU A 941 -7.98 -29.49 -1.85
C GLU A 941 -8.79 -28.32 -2.44
N TYR A 942 -8.67 -27.10 -1.91
CA TYR A 942 -9.35 -25.90 -2.47
C TYR A 942 -8.62 -25.25 -3.65
N LYS A 943 -7.45 -25.78 -4.05
CA LYS A 943 -6.80 -25.36 -5.30
C LYS A 943 -7.53 -25.87 -6.53
N ASN A 944 -8.24 -27.00 -6.41
CA ASN A 944 -8.87 -27.70 -7.52
C ASN A 944 -10.35 -27.94 -7.19
N PHE A 945 -11.23 -27.03 -7.62
CA PHE A 945 -12.67 -27.27 -7.55
C PHE A 945 -13.10 -28.11 -8.76
N ASP A 946 -13.13 -29.44 -8.62
CA ASP A 946 -13.80 -30.34 -9.57
C ASP A 946 -15.31 -30.28 -9.30
N SER A 947 -16.10 -30.06 -10.34
CA SER A 947 -17.57 -30.08 -10.32
C SER A 947 -18.19 -31.43 -9.91
N SER A 948 -17.37 -32.45 -9.70
CA SER A 948 -17.75 -33.71 -9.07
C SER A 948 -17.14 -33.79 -7.67
N TRP A 949 -17.95 -34.01 -6.63
CA TRP A 949 -17.78 -35.04 -5.59
C TRP A 949 -18.61 -34.74 -4.33
N GLY A 950 -19.49 -35.69 -4.01
CA GLY A 950 -19.87 -35.98 -2.64
C GLY A 950 -18.92 -37.01 -2.02
N VAL A 951 -18.53 -36.76 -0.78
CA VAL A 951 -18.08 -37.70 0.28
C VAL A 951 -16.93 -38.69 -0.02
N ASN A 952 -15.76 -38.49 0.61
CA ASN A 952 -15.13 -39.34 1.65
C ASN A 952 -13.64 -39.02 1.79
N VAL A 953 -13.20 -38.76 3.03
CA VAL A 953 -11.80 -38.50 3.40
C VAL A 953 -11.22 -39.76 4.06
N GLU A 954 -10.14 -40.31 3.52
CA GLU A 954 -9.25 -41.23 4.25
C GLU A 954 -7.78 -40.90 3.96
N GLY A 955 -7.10 -40.37 4.99
CA GLY A 955 -5.66 -40.50 5.26
C GLY A 955 -4.69 -39.68 4.39
N TRP A 956 -3.89 -38.80 5.01
CA TRP A 956 -2.44 -38.98 5.27
C TRP A 956 -1.87 -37.72 5.97
N THR A 957 -0.82 -37.93 6.75
CA THR A 957 -0.30 -37.06 7.82
C THR A 957 0.69 -35.99 7.36
N ALA A 958 0.55 -34.78 7.91
CA ALA A 958 1.51 -33.68 7.84
C ALA A 958 2.70 -33.89 8.80
N THR A 959 3.90 -33.51 8.35
CA THR A 959 5.02 -33.14 9.24
C THR A 959 5.73 -31.91 8.68
N ASP A 960 5.94 -30.97 9.60
CA ASP A 960 6.85 -29.82 9.57
C ASP A 960 6.37 -28.57 8.82
N TYR A 961 5.49 -27.79 9.46
CA TYR A 961 5.72 -26.43 9.99
C TYR A 961 4.49 -26.08 10.85
N GLY A 962 4.63 -26.17 12.16
CA GLY A 962 3.54 -25.93 13.10
C GLY A 962 3.26 -24.44 13.23
N TRP A 963 2.09 -24.00 12.76
CA TRP A 963 1.56 -22.65 12.97
C TRP A 963 0.61 -22.63 14.17
N PRO A 964 1.00 -22.10 15.34
CA PRO A 964 0.03 -21.66 16.33
C PRO A 964 -0.47 -20.26 15.96
N TYR A 965 -1.70 -20.19 15.45
CA TYR A 965 -2.45 -18.95 15.25
C TYR A 965 -2.67 -18.22 16.59
N GLN A 966 -2.21 -16.97 16.71
CA GLN A 966 -2.77 -16.01 17.66
C GLN A 966 -3.33 -14.84 16.85
N LYS A 967 -4.64 -14.58 17.03
CA LYS A 967 -5.36 -13.43 16.47
C LYS A 967 -4.91 -12.17 17.22
N VAL A 968 -4.48 -11.16 16.48
CA VAL A 968 -4.37 -9.78 16.96
C VAL A 968 -5.81 -9.27 17.24
N PRO A 969 -6.08 -8.65 18.40
CA PRO A 969 -7.39 -8.08 18.69
C PRO A 969 -7.68 -6.88 17.78
N HIS A 970 -8.92 -6.78 17.30
CA HIS A 970 -9.46 -5.57 16.67
C HIS A 970 -9.28 -4.37 17.62
N PRO A 971 -8.87 -3.18 17.14
CA PRO A 971 -8.98 -1.96 17.93
C PRO A 971 -10.47 -1.68 18.17
N ASP A 972 -10.86 -1.64 19.44
CA ASP A 972 -12.21 -1.27 19.90
C ASP A 972 -12.61 0.11 19.32
N PRO A 973 -13.89 0.31 18.97
CA PRO A 973 -14.40 1.54 18.35
C PRO A 973 -14.36 2.80 19.24
#